data_AF-A0A357AM12-F1
#
_entry.id   AF-A0A357AM12-F1
#
_cell.length_a   1.000
_cell.length_b   1.000
_cell.length_c   1.000
_cell.angle_alpha   90.00
_cell.angle_beta   90.00
_cell.angle_gamma   90.00
#
_symmetry.space_group_name_H-M   'P 1'
#
loop_
_entity.id
_entity.type
_entity.pdbx_description
1 polymer ?
#
loop_
_entity_poly.entity_id
_entity_poly.type
_entity_poly.pdbx_seq_one_letter_code
_entity_poly.pdbx_strand_id
1 'polypeptide(L)'
;DLYHGSELIAQGFCFILSPAEPSFKDVAPEHWSYPYIEAALKNGIITIGPQKIFNPNEKASREQMAAMFVRALGITDEMLLMNQKIDTVPKLSDKTLVSPWALNSVEFALDNGIMVGVGGNIFAPQNYAERQQAAVVIHRYLMNKEQLLNVKSGFKVGKPFVTLGSTIKDVLEILGRPDYRGYTVYNIYVIKYNNPMLQIDIECTIDGINDYSKVIGWWADTQLNNKIILGPKDPTAPPFTIGSSRNDVAKAMGAPKEIFNYRPSYIQGYIPWTYPDNSIVFFDENRKVTGYINNGSLKVDMGKKDPEAPPINWESSMQDVINALGTPDIVNFDYKIEYYDIWVPEYTYYRYKNSYIGFDKNQKLVSFDNNDNLKIDFGSIDPAFPGIRADSKIDEILKAMGTPERIDMITTDRWNWFYGNSYITVDSNGTIISWEDKGNLKINKNIYIVNAPIITVGSTKQDVVNLLGTADQVRGQTWYYGNTRITFGSNDQIYEIFMPIDGMLSKSVKDPLSPGFTFGATRDDVVKAIGIPAMVDLYDGQTMDYIRWSYNKDNSFNSFSDIYFDFEWNVVYWQDNLRIFKFAQPAEYNPEAQPITLGSTIDDIIRAMGTPYKLSSPNKGGYWFYPEGMITVTDGKVTSWGNFNGKLKVFLRNPVEGSSFKYGSTIDEVTRAMGTPQSMGIYNLDRYMWTFDGGWVGFDLETERVTSWGGGENLRIVPDTSLSSAMIIFVGASRDDVFKVMGVPDRIDFEEASYLRGYSYWCYGQSKITFNKEGFVTSWVNIDNNLILDIID
;
A
#
# COMPACT_ATOMS: atom_id res chain seq x y z
N ASP A 1 -72.75 17.62 -9.18
CA ASP A 1 -73.02 16.61 -8.12
C ASP A 1 -73.30 15.18 -8.61
N LEU A 2 -72.54 14.63 -9.55
CA LEU A 2 -72.60 13.18 -9.87
C LEU A 2 -71.27 12.58 -10.38
N TYR A 3 -70.15 13.28 -10.20
CA TYR A 3 -68.84 12.87 -10.75
C TYR A 3 -67.86 12.23 -9.75
N HIS A 4 -68.24 12.08 -8.47
CA HIS A 4 -67.37 11.49 -7.44
C HIS A 4 -67.83 10.10 -6.91
N GLY A 5 -68.92 9.54 -7.44
CA GLY A 5 -69.36 8.17 -7.12
C GLY A 5 -68.66 7.07 -7.92
N SER A 6 -68.00 7.41 -9.04
CA SER A 6 -67.38 6.45 -9.97
C SER A 6 -65.98 5.99 -9.57
N GLU A 7 -65.31 6.70 -8.64
CA GLU A 7 -63.89 6.45 -8.35
C GLU A 7 -63.66 5.31 -7.34
N LEU A 8 -64.63 4.98 -6.48
CA LEU A 8 -64.56 3.78 -5.62
C LEU A 8 -64.99 2.51 -6.35
N ILE A 9 -65.94 2.67 -7.28
CA ILE A 9 -66.25 1.67 -8.29
C ILE A 9 -64.95 1.40 -9.07
N ALA A 10 -64.21 2.42 -9.51
CA ALA A 10 -62.88 2.23 -10.09
C ALA A 10 -61.89 1.55 -9.12
N GLN A 11 -61.51 2.12 -7.98
CA GLN A 11 -60.30 1.70 -7.24
C GLN A 11 -60.37 0.37 -6.46
N GLY A 12 -61.52 -0.30 -6.32
CA GLY A 12 -61.58 -1.59 -5.60
C GLY A 12 -62.60 -2.62 -6.07
N PHE A 13 -63.66 -2.25 -6.79
CA PHE A 13 -64.76 -3.20 -7.11
C PHE A 13 -65.23 -3.24 -8.57
N CYS A 14 -64.65 -2.44 -9.48
CA CYS A 14 -65.05 -2.40 -10.89
C CYS A 14 -63.88 -2.43 -11.87
N PHE A 15 -62.64 -2.52 -11.41
CA PHE A 15 -61.56 -3.04 -12.26
C PHE A 15 -61.67 -4.55 -12.29
N ILE A 16 -62.04 -5.08 -13.45
CA ILE A 16 -61.88 -6.49 -13.76
C ILE A 16 -60.43 -6.65 -14.19
N LEU A 17 -59.61 -7.32 -13.37
CA LEU A 17 -58.25 -7.68 -13.75
C LEU A 17 -58.18 -9.19 -13.94
N SER A 18 -58.02 -9.65 -15.17
CA SER A 18 -57.86 -11.08 -15.47
C SER A 18 -56.46 -11.35 -16.00
N PRO A 19 -55.43 -11.43 -15.14
CA PRO A 19 -54.10 -11.81 -15.58
C PRO A 19 -54.13 -13.23 -16.18
N ALA A 20 -53.19 -13.53 -17.09
CA ALA A 20 -53.12 -14.84 -17.74
C ALA A 20 -52.76 -15.96 -16.74
N GLU A 21 -52.00 -15.62 -15.69
CA GLU A 21 -51.69 -16.54 -14.59
C GLU A 21 -52.34 -16.06 -13.28
N PRO A 22 -53.09 -16.91 -12.57
CA PRO A 22 -53.64 -16.59 -11.25
C PRO A 22 -52.57 -16.29 -10.21
N SER A 23 -52.77 -15.23 -9.42
CA SER A 23 -51.91 -14.92 -8.28
C SER A 23 -52.13 -15.90 -7.12
N PHE A 24 -53.37 -16.39 -6.96
CA PHE A 24 -53.75 -17.37 -5.93
C PHE A 24 -54.02 -18.75 -6.55
N LYS A 25 -53.54 -19.80 -5.89
CA LYS A 25 -53.63 -21.19 -6.37
C LYS A 25 -55.06 -21.76 -6.32
N ASP A 26 -55.91 -21.22 -5.46
CA ASP A 26 -57.26 -21.68 -5.18
C ASP A 26 -58.36 -20.80 -5.80
N VAL A 27 -57.97 -19.82 -6.63
CA VAL A 27 -58.90 -18.95 -7.36
C VAL A 27 -58.70 -19.17 -8.85
N ALA A 28 -59.49 -20.08 -9.42
CA ALA A 28 -59.45 -20.37 -10.85
C ALA A 28 -59.91 -19.17 -11.70
N PRO A 29 -59.36 -18.94 -12.90
CA PRO A 29 -59.78 -17.85 -13.79
C PRO A 29 -61.27 -17.81 -14.10
N GLU A 30 -61.94 -18.97 -14.09
CA GLU A 30 -63.37 -19.14 -14.34
C GLU A 30 -64.24 -18.77 -13.13
N HIS A 31 -63.64 -18.61 -11.94
CA HIS A 31 -64.37 -18.26 -10.74
C HIS A 31 -64.87 -16.80 -10.84
N TRP A 32 -66.15 -16.57 -10.54
CA TRP A 32 -66.77 -15.25 -10.72
C TRP A 32 -66.05 -14.12 -9.96
N SER A 33 -65.41 -14.43 -8.83
CA SER A 33 -64.67 -13.47 -8.00
C SER A 33 -63.23 -13.25 -8.44
N TYR A 34 -62.67 -14.08 -9.34
CA TYR A 34 -61.30 -14.00 -9.83
C TYR A 34 -60.88 -12.58 -10.24
N PRO A 35 -61.60 -11.90 -11.15
CA PRO A 35 -61.15 -10.59 -11.61
C PRO A 35 -61.16 -9.51 -10.53
N TYR A 36 -61.99 -9.68 -9.50
CA TYR A 36 -62.09 -8.74 -8.38
C TYR A 36 -60.99 -8.97 -7.34
N ILE A 37 -60.64 -10.23 -7.09
CA ILE A 37 -59.55 -10.62 -6.18
C ILE A 37 -58.21 -10.12 -6.74
N GLU A 38 -57.95 -10.36 -8.02
CA GLU A 38 -56.73 -9.90 -8.69
C GLU A 38 -56.63 -8.36 -8.71
N ALA A 39 -57.76 -7.68 -8.92
CA ALA A 39 -57.81 -6.22 -8.83
C ALA A 39 -57.55 -5.70 -7.41
N ALA A 40 -58.14 -6.34 -6.39
CA ALA A 40 -57.89 -5.98 -4.99
C ALA A 40 -56.42 -6.20 -4.60
N LEU A 41 -55.79 -7.27 -5.11
CA LEU A 41 -54.37 -7.56 -4.87
C LEU A 41 -53.47 -6.50 -5.54
N LYS A 42 -53.73 -6.19 -6.81
CA LYS A 42 -52.97 -5.17 -7.56
C LYS A 42 -53.04 -3.79 -6.90
N ASN A 43 -54.17 -3.45 -6.27
CA ASN A 43 -54.35 -2.18 -5.57
C ASN A 43 -53.90 -2.23 -4.09
N GLY A 44 -53.31 -3.34 -3.63
CA GLY A 44 -52.81 -3.48 -2.26
C GLY A 44 -53.90 -3.55 -1.18
N ILE A 45 -55.16 -3.78 -1.56
CA ILE A 45 -56.31 -3.90 -0.63
C ILE A 45 -56.25 -5.25 0.09
N ILE A 46 -55.83 -6.29 -0.62
CA ILE A 46 -55.55 -7.62 -0.07
C ILE A 46 -54.08 -7.98 -0.30
N THR A 47 -53.56 -8.88 0.52
CA THR A 47 -52.16 -9.31 0.50
C THR A 47 -52.04 -10.76 0.08
N ILE A 48 -50.95 -11.12 -0.58
CA ILE A 48 -50.65 -12.51 -0.93
C ILE A 48 -49.85 -13.17 0.19
N GLY A 49 -50.40 -14.23 0.78
CA GLY A 49 -49.71 -15.04 1.79
C GLY A 49 -48.66 -15.99 1.16
N PRO A 50 -47.73 -16.54 1.97
CA PRO A 50 -46.66 -17.42 1.48
C PRO A 50 -47.17 -18.69 0.78
N GLN A 51 -48.36 -19.16 1.13
CA GLN A 51 -48.99 -20.33 0.51
C GLN A 51 -49.74 -20.00 -0.80
N LYS A 52 -49.93 -18.71 -1.12
CA LYS A 52 -50.73 -18.21 -2.25
C LYS A 52 -52.16 -18.77 -2.27
N ILE A 53 -52.84 -18.77 -1.13
CA ILE A 53 -54.23 -19.22 -0.95
C ILE A 53 -55.10 -18.04 -0.50
N PHE A 54 -56.27 -17.84 -1.10
CA PHE A 54 -57.20 -16.75 -0.80
C PHE A 54 -58.45 -17.18 -0.02
N ASN A 55 -58.93 -18.40 -0.25
CA ASN A 55 -60.20 -18.96 0.23
C ASN A 55 -61.45 -18.17 -0.20
N PRO A 56 -61.79 -18.11 -1.50
CA PRO A 56 -62.85 -17.24 -2.03
C PRO A 56 -64.28 -17.53 -1.53
N ASN A 57 -64.50 -18.71 -0.94
CA ASN A 57 -65.80 -19.13 -0.39
C ASN A 57 -65.88 -19.00 1.14
N GLU A 58 -64.79 -18.64 1.82
CA GLU A 58 -64.80 -18.43 3.26
C GLU A 58 -65.45 -17.07 3.61
N LYS A 59 -66.10 -17.03 4.78
CA LYS A 59 -66.71 -15.80 5.28
C LYS A 59 -65.61 -14.89 5.83
N ALA A 60 -65.56 -13.65 5.36
CA ALA A 60 -64.64 -12.65 5.90
C ALA A 60 -64.99 -12.29 7.35
N SER A 61 -63.96 -12.17 8.20
CA SER A 61 -64.10 -11.67 9.57
C SER A 61 -64.17 -10.15 9.62
N ARG A 62 -64.61 -9.60 10.75
CA ARG A 62 -64.67 -8.15 10.98
C ARG A 62 -63.28 -7.51 11.00
N GLU A 63 -62.26 -8.20 11.50
CA GLU A 63 -60.88 -7.70 11.47
C GLU A 63 -60.27 -7.70 10.06
N GLN A 64 -60.61 -8.69 9.22
CA GLN A 64 -60.24 -8.69 7.79
C GLN A 64 -60.91 -7.54 7.04
N MET A 65 -62.20 -7.30 7.33
CA MET A 65 -62.92 -6.16 6.76
C MET A 65 -62.27 -4.83 7.15
N ALA A 66 -61.88 -4.65 8.42
CA ALA A 66 -61.16 -3.46 8.87
C ALA A 66 -59.87 -3.23 8.08
N ALA A 67 -59.01 -4.25 7.97
CA ALA A 67 -57.76 -4.15 7.24
C ALA A 67 -57.95 -3.82 5.76
N MET A 68 -58.94 -4.43 5.10
CA MET A 68 -59.23 -4.13 3.69
C MET A 68 -59.64 -2.67 3.47
N PHE A 69 -60.51 -2.11 4.31
CA PHE A 69 -60.94 -0.71 4.18
C PHE A 69 -59.85 0.29 4.54
N VAL A 70 -58.98 -0.02 5.51
CA VAL A 70 -57.84 0.85 5.82
C VAL A 70 -56.82 0.85 4.68
N ARG A 71 -56.49 -0.32 4.12
CA ARG A 71 -55.60 -0.42 2.95
C ARG A 71 -56.20 0.21 1.69
N ALA A 72 -57.52 0.21 1.54
CA ALA A 72 -58.20 0.92 0.46
C ALA A 72 -57.98 2.44 0.48
N LEU A 73 -57.61 3.04 1.63
CA LEU A 73 -57.16 4.44 1.70
C LEU A 73 -55.73 4.62 1.17
N GLY A 74 -55.03 3.54 0.83
CA GLY A 74 -53.60 3.51 0.58
C GLY A 74 -52.78 3.76 1.85
N ILE A 75 -53.31 3.36 3.01
CA ILE A 75 -52.61 3.33 4.28
C ILE A 75 -52.14 1.89 4.49
N THR A 76 -50.83 1.66 4.46
CA THR A 76 -50.27 0.32 4.64
C THR A 76 -50.15 -0.04 6.12
N ASP A 77 -50.00 -1.33 6.42
CA ASP A 77 -49.76 -1.78 7.80
C ASP A 77 -48.48 -1.15 8.36
N GLU A 78 -47.47 -0.92 7.52
CA GLU A 78 -46.25 -0.20 7.92
C GLU A 78 -46.53 1.27 8.27
N MET A 79 -47.37 1.97 7.50
CA MET A 79 -47.74 3.36 7.81
C MET A 79 -48.46 3.47 9.16
N LEU A 80 -49.30 2.49 9.51
CA LEU A 80 -49.98 2.44 10.81
C LEU A 80 -49.01 2.16 11.96
N LEU A 81 -48.04 1.25 11.76
CA LEU A 81 -46.98 0.98 12.73
C LEU A 81 -46.07 2.19 12.98
N MET A 82 -45.88 3.04 11.97
CA MET A 82 -45.03 4.25 12.04
C MET A 82 -45.70 5.45 12.71
N ASN A 83 -47.02 5.43 12.91
CA ASN A 83 -47.75 6.54 13.51
C ASN A 83 -47.82 6.38 15.04
N GLN A 84 -46.90 7.00 15.78
CA GLN A 84 -46.85 7.02 17.26
C GLN A 84 -48.05 7.73 17.94
N LYS A 85 -49.09 8.11 17.18
CA LYS A 85 -50.21 8.92 17.66
C LYS A 85 -51.56 8.21 17.63
N ILE A 86 -51.58 6.89 17.79
CA ILE A 86 -52.82 6.13 18.07
C ILE A 86 -52.92 5.91 19.59
N ASP A 87 -52.94 7.01 20.35
CA ASP A 87 -53.08 6.99 21.83
C ASP A 87 -54.55 7.22 22.28
N THR A 88 -55.49 7.21 21.34
CA THR A 88 -56.91 7.52 21.56
C THR A 88 -57.85 6.36 21.25
N VAL A 89 -57.35 5.13 21.29
CA VAL A 89 -58.15 3.94 21.01
C VAL A 89 -59.27 3.78 22.05
N PRO A 90 -60.52 3.51 21.64
CA PRO A 90 -61.57 3.06 22.55
C PRO A 90 -61.06 1.88 23.39
N LYS A 91 -61.29 1.90 24.71
CA LYS A 91 -60.97 0.77 25.60
C LYS A 91 -61.81 -0.46 25.20
N LEU A 92 -61.36 -1.22 24.19
CA LEU A 92 -62.02 -2.44 23.76
C LEU A 92 -61.80 -3.54 24.81
N SER A 93 -62.89 -4.12 25.31
CA SER A 93 -62.80 -5.23 26.28
C SER A 93 -62.31 -6.53 25.65
N ASP A 94 -62.45 -6.65 24.32
CA ASP A 94 -62.04 -7.81 23.53
C ASP A 94 -60.81 -7.53 22.65
N LYS A 95 -60.02 -6.49 22.96
CA LYS A 95 -58.80 -6.12 22.23
C LYS A 95 -57.85 -7.30 22.05
N THR A 96 -57.73 -8.17 23.06
CA THR A 96 -56.85 -9.35 23.03
C THR A 96 -57.30 -10.44 22.06
N LEU A 97 -58.53 -10.37 21.54
CA LEU A 97 -59.05 -11.29 20.52
C LEU A 97 -58.76 -10.81 19.09
N VAL A 98 -58.25 -9.59 18.92
CA VAL A 98 -57.85 -9.06 17.62
C VAL A 98 -56.51 -9.69 17.25
N SER A 99 -56.42 -10.25 16.06
CA SER A 99 -55.16 -10.81 15.57
C SER A 99 -54.07 -9.72 15.53
N PRO A 100 -52.80 -10.03 15.89
CA PRO A 100 -51.74 -9.03 15.91
C PRO A 100 -51.55 -8.26 14.59
N TRP A 101 -51.75 -8.92 13.44
CA TRP A 101 -51.65 -8.30 12.12
C TRP A 101 -52.78 -7.31 11.83
N ALA A 102 -53.93 -7.45 12.50
CA ALA A 102 -55.12 -6.65 12.25
C ALA A 102 -55.27 -5.50 13.26
N LEU A 103 -54.51 -5.53 14.36
CA LEU A 103 -54.71 -4.66 15.51
C LEU A 103 -54.74 -3.18 15.13
N ASN A 104 -53.69 -2.69 14.48
CA ASN A 104 -53.60 -1.27 14.13
C ASN A 104 -54.66 -0.85 13.11
N SER A 105 -55.06 -1.77 12.21
CA SER A 105 -56.14 -1.53 11.25
C SER A 105 -57.49 -1.43 11.96
N VAL A 106 -57.75 -2.26 12.96
CA VAL A 106 -58.97 -2.21 13.77
C VAL A 106 -59.03 -0.92 14.58
N GLU A 107 -57.92 -0.54 15.22
CA GLU A 107 -57.83 0.70 16.00
C GLU A 107 -58.04 1.92 15.12
N PHE A 108 -57.34 1.99 13.98
CA PHE A 108 -57.52 3.07 13.03
C PHE A 108 -58.96 3.17 12.50
N ALA A 109 -59.58 2.03 12.18
CA ALA A 109 -60.95 1.98 11.68
C ALA A 109 -61.97 2.47 12.71
N LEU A 110 -61.72 2.23 14.01
CA LEU A 110 -62.57 2.72 15.10
C LEU A 110 -62.36 4.21 15.37
N ASP A 111 -61.10 4.65 15.48
CA ASP A 111 -60.75 6.05 15.77
C ASP A 111 -61.26 7.01 14.69
N ASN A 112 -61.30 6.54 13.44
CA ASN A 112 -61.74 7.34 12.30
C ASN A 112 -63.21 7.06 11.90
N GLY A 113 -63.95 6.30 12.71
CA GLY A 113 -65.38 6.05 12.50
C GLY A 113 -65.71 5.25 11.23
N ILE A 114 -64.73 4.57 10.62
CA ILE A 114 -64.94 3.67 9.47
C ILE A 114 -65.76 2.47 9.94
N MET A 115 -65.40 1.91 11.10
CA MET A 115 -66.11 0.85 11.77
C MET A 115 -66.55 1.29 13.17
N VAL A 116 -67.54 0.59 13.72
CA VAL A 116 -67.96 0.73 15.12
C VAL A 116 -68.04 -0.65 15.75
N GLY A 117 -67.87 -0.69 17.08
CA GLY A 117 -68.09 -1.91 17.86
C GLY A 117 -69.54 -2.38 17.83
N VAL A 118 -69.79 -3.57 18.36
CA VAL A 118 -71.12 -4.19 18.44
C VAL A 118 -71.89 -3.82 19.72
N GLY A 119 -71.33 -2.92 20.54
CA GLY A 119 -71.88 -2.46 21.82
C GLY A 119 -71.02 -2.87 23.01
N GLY A 120 -71.18 -2.22 24.16
CA GLY A 120 -70.51 -2.60 25.42
C GLY A 120 -68.97 -2.61 25.38
N ASN A 121 -68.35 -1.76 24.55
CA ASN A 121 -66.90 -1.74 24.27
C ASN A 121 -66.35 -3.02 23.60
N ILE A 122 -67.20 -3.77 22.88
CA ILE A 122 -66.80 -4.99 22.16
C ILE A 122 -66.71 -4.70 20.66
N PHE A 123 -65.62 -5.14 20.00
CA PHE A 123 -65.46 -5.05 18.54
C PHE A 123 -65.92 -6.31 17.80
N ALA A 124 -65.77 -7.47 18.44
CA ALA A 124 -65.97 -8.83 17.94
C ALA A 124 -65.14 -9.15 16.68
N PRO A 125 -63.79 -9.14 16.75
CA PRO A 125 -62.90 -9.22 15.58
C PRO A 125 -63.08 -10.49 14.73
N GLN A 126 -63.30 -11.63 15.38
CA GLN A 126 -63.44 -12.94 14.72
C GLN A 126 -64.87 -13.23 14.23
N ASN A 127 -65.85 -12.39 14.57
CA ASN A 127 -67.21 -12.58 14.04
C ASN A 127 -67.21 -12.30 12.53
N TYR A 128 -68.06 -13.02 11.81
CA TYR A 128 -68.23 -12.80 10.37
C TYR A 128 -68.83 -11.43 10.08
N ALA A 129 -68.32 -10.78 9.04
CA ALA A 129 -68.86 -9.52 8.52
C ALA A 129 -70.19 -9.77 7.80
N GLU A 130 -71.30 -9.35 8.41
CA GLU A 130 -72.61 -9.47 7.78
C GLU A 130 -72.77 -8.48 6.62
N ARG A 131 -73.54 -8.84 5.59
CA ARG A 131 -73.75 -8.00 4.40
C ARG A 131 -74.25 -6.59 4.74
N GLN A 132 -75.14 -6.48 5.72
CA GLN A 132 -75.63 -5.19 6.23
C GLN A 132 -74.53 -4.35 6.90
N GLN A 133 -73.60 -5.00 7.64
CA GLN A 133 -72.47 -4.31 8.25
C GLN A 133 -71.48 -3.83 7.19
N ALA A 134 -71.17 -4.67 6.21
CA ALA A 134 -70.31 -4.29 5.08
C ALA A 134 -70.89 -3.09 4.31
N ALA A 135 -72.20 -3.07 4.05
CA ALA A 135 -72.86 -1.93 3.40
C ALA A 135 -72.73 -0.63 4.20
N VAL A 136 -72.86 -0.70 5.53
CA VAL A 136 -72.69 0.46 6.42
C VAL A 136 -71.24 0.96 6.43
N VAL A 137 -70.26 0.05 6.46
CA VAL A 137 -68.83 0.42 6.42
C VAL A 137 -68.47 1.06 5.09
N ILE A 138 -68.94 0.51 3.97
CA ILE A 138 -68.77 1.10 2.63
C ILE A 138 -69.38 2.50 2.59
N HIS A 139 -70.59 2.69 3.13
CA HIS A 139 -71.24 3.99 3.16
C HIS A 139 -70.44 5.01 3.97
N ARG A 140 -69.98 4.67 5.18
CA ARG A 140 -69.16 5.57 6.02
C ARG A 140 -67.83 5.92 5.38
N TYR A 141 -67.18 4.92 4.79
CA TYR A 141 -65.94 5.09 4.04
C TYR A 141 -66.11 6.11 2.90
N LEU A 142 -67.18 5.96 2.11
CA LEU A 142 -67.49 6.84 0.99
C LEU A 142 -67.82 8.27 1.46
N MET A 143 -68.65 8.41 2.49
CA MET A 143 -69.10 9.72 2.97
C MET A 143 -67.99 10.52 3.65
N ASN A 144 -67.01 9.85 4.27
CA ASN A 144 -65.92 10.50 4.99
C ASN A 144 -64.60 10.52 4.20
N LYS A 145 -64.61 10.16 2.91
CA LYS A 145 -63.39 9.95 2.09
C LYS A 145 -62.42 11.13 2.14
N GLU A 146 -62.88 12.37 1.97
CA GLU A 146 -61.99 13.56 2.01
C GLU A 146 -61.37 13.77 3.40
N GLN A 147 -62.12 13.56 4.47
CA GLN A 147 -61.60 13.65 5.84
C GLN A 147 -60.57 12.55 6.10
N LEU A 148 -60.83 11.32 5.65
CA LEU A 148 -59.91 10.18 5.76
C LEU A 148 -58.64 10.38 4.91
N LEU A 149 -58.75 11.00 3.74
CA LEU A 149 -57.60 11.40 2.91
C LEU A 149 -56.81 12.56 3.51
N ASN A 150 -57.45 13.48 4.23
CA ASN A 150 -56.77 14.50 5.00
C ASN A 150 -56.01 13.89 6.19
N VAL A 151 -56.60 12.91 6.88
CA VAL A 151 -55.90 12.12 7.91
C VAL A 151 -54.68 11.43 7.28
N LYS A 152 -54.81 10.80 6.11
CA LYS A 152 -53.68 10.27 5.32
C LYS A 152 -52.61 11.32 5.02
N SER A 153 -53.00 12.52 4.58
CA SER A 153 -52.06 13.62 4.29
C SER A 153 -51.37 14.17 5.54
N GLY A 154 -52.00 14.00 6.72
CA GLY A 154 -51.47 14.31 8.03
C GLY A 154 -50.56 13.23 8.62
N PHE A 155 -50.44 12.04 7.99
CA PHE A 155 -49.32 11.14 8.25
C PHE A 155 -48.05 11.84 7.77
N LYS A 156 -47.40 12.55 8.68
CA LYS A 156 -45.99 12.92 8.50
C LYS A 156 -45.22 11.60 8.45
N VAL A 157 -44.91 11.11 7.26
CA VAL A 157 -43.96 10.02 7.08
C VAL A 157 -42.58 10.59 7.44
N GLY A 158 -42.31 10.77 8.73
CA GLY A 158 -40.93 10.80 9.19
C GLY A 158 -40.33 9.49 8.71
N LYS A 159 -39.22 9.54 7.96
CA LYS A 159 -38.52 8.32 7.57
C LYS A 159 -38.26 7.55 8.88
N PRO A 160 -38.75 6.32 9.08
CA PRO A 160 -38.58 5.63 10.36
C PRO A 160 -37.14 5.15 10.59
N PHE A 161 -36.34 5.16 9.52
CA PHE A 161 -34.98 4.68 9.51
C PHE A 161 -34.07 5.65 8.76
N VAL A 162 -32.83 5.76 9.23
CA VAL A 162 -31.75 6.38 8.47
C VAL A 162 -31.30 5.40 7.38
N THR A 163 -31.21 5.90 6.15
CA THR A 163 -30.68 5.17 4.99
C THR A 163 -29.74 6.04 4.17
N LEU A 164 -29.00 5.47 3.20
CA LEU A 164 -28.15 6.26 2.30
C LEU A 164 -28.99 7.31 1.56
N GLY A 165 -28.52 8.56 1.54
CA GLY A 165 -29.24 9.69 0.96
C GLY A 165 -30.25 10.37 1.90
N SER A 166 -30.42 9.88 3.14
CA SER A 166 -31.19 10.61 4.17
C SER A 166 -30.51 11.94 4.47
N THR A 167 -31.28 12.99 4.71
CA THR A 167 -30.73 14.30 5.07
C THR A 167 -30.30 14.33 6.53
N ILE A 168 -29.44 15.27 6.91
CA ILE A 168 -29.12 15.53 8.32
C ILE A 168 -30.38 15.82 9.15
N LYS A 169 -31.39 16.46 8.54
CA LYS A 169 -32.67 16.69 9.19
C LYS A 169 -33.39 15.38 9.50
N ASP A 170 -33.45 14.45 8.53
CA ASP A 170 -34.00 13.11 8.75
C ASP A 170 -33.26 12.40 9.89
N VAL A 171 -31.92 12.46 9.90
CA VAL A 171 -31.09 11.85 10.95
C VAL A 171 -31.44 12.39 12.34
N LEU A 172 -31.54 13.72 12.48
CA LEU A 172 -31.87 14.38 13.75
C LEU A 172 -33.32 14.12 14.18
N GLU A 173 -34.26 13.98 13.24
CA GLU A 173 -35.64 13.61 13.53
C GLU A 173 -35.76 12.15 14.04
N ILE A 174 -34.96 11.23 13.50
CA ILE A 174 -35.04 9.78 13.78
C ILE A 174 -34.24 9.37 15.01
N LEU A 175 -33.00 9.85 15.08
CA LEU A 175 -32.03 9.48 16.10
C LEU A 175 -32.01 10.47 17.27
N GLY A 176 -32.60 11.66 17.08
CA GLY A 176 -32.54 12.74 18.07
C GLY A 176 -31.24 13.54 17.98
N ARG A 177 -30.98 14.34 19.01
CA ARG A 177 -29.74 15.11 19.10
C ARG A 177 -28.56 14.19 19.43
N PRO A 178 -27.40 14.35 18.77
CA PRO A 178 -26.21 13.56 19.07
C PRO A 178 -25.60 13.93 20.41
N ASP A 179 -24.87 12.98 21.01
CA ASP A 179 -24.22 13.15 22.31
C ASP A 179 -23.04 14.14 22.27
N TYR A 180 -22.42 14.32 21.09
CA TYR A 180 -21.26 15.18 20.88
C TYR A 180 -21.42 16.03 19.61
N ARG A 181 -20.75 17.19 19.58
CA ARG A 181 -20.57 17.94 18.32
C ARG A 181 -19.72 17.08 17.38
N GLY A 182 -20.20 16.94 16.15
CA GLY A 182 -19.48 16.21 15.11
C GLY A 182 -18.18 16.91 14.74
N TYR A 183 -17.33 16.19 14.02
CA TYR A 183 -16.07 16.71 13.48
C TYR A 183 -16.02 16.46 11.98
N THR A 184 -15.26 17.30 11.27
CA THR A 184 -15.12 17.22 9.82
C THR A 184 -13.80 16.56 9.46
N VAL A 185 -13.85 15.60 8.55
CA VAL A 185 -12.68 14.92 7.99
C VAL A 185 -12.88 14.77 6.49
N TYR A 186 -11.99 15.34 5.67
CA TYR A 186 -12.04 15.23 4.20
C TYR A 186 -13.43 15.42 3.56
N ASN A 187 -14.10 16.55 3.83
CA ASN A 187 -15.46 16.86 3.34
C ASN A 187 -16.58 15.93 3.85
N ILE A 188 -16.33 15.19 4.93
CA ILE A 188 -17.32 14.35 5.62
C ILE A 188 -17.50 14.89 7.03
N TYR A 189 -18.74 15.18 7.40
CA TYR A 189 -19.11 15.52 8.77
C TYR A 189 -19.62 14.28 9.49
N VAL A 190 -19.00 13.97 10.62
CA VAL A 190 -19.25 12.74 11.36
C VAL A 190 -20.13 13.02 12.58
N ILE A 191 -21.31 12.40 12.65
CA ILE A 191 -22.20 12.47 13.82
C ILE A 191 -22.05 11.19 14.65
N LYS A 192 -21.86 11.32 15.97
CA LYS A 192 -21.72 10.19 16.89
C LYS A 192 -22.83 10.14 17.95
N TYR A 193 -23.33 8.94 18.19
CA TYR A 193 -24.22 8.54 19.28
C TYR A 193 -23.50 7.43 20.06
N ASN A 194 -23.44 7.50 21.38
CA ASN A 194 -22.61 6.60 22.20
C ASN A 194 -23.35 5.41 22.79
N ASN A 195 -24.69 5.39 22.74
CA ASN A 195 -25.46 4.28 23.31
C ASN A 195 -26.75 3.97 22.53
N PRO A 196 -26.73 2.97 21.64
CA PRO A 196 -25.55 2.22 21.20
C PRO A 196 -24.59 3.08 20.39
N MET A 197 -23.33 2.63 20.30
CA MET A 197 -22.33 3.30 19.50
C MET A 197 -22.74 3.28 18.02
N LEU A 198 -23.06 4.46 17.51
CA LEU A 198 -23.45 4.69 16.13
C LEU A 198 -22.76 5.96 15.61
N GLN A 199 -22.12 5.82 14.46
CA GLN A 199 -21.57 6.91 13.68
C GLN A 199 -22.33 7.03 12.36
N ILE A 200 -22.70 8.26 11.98
CA ILE A 200 -23.29 8.58 10.68
C ILE A 200 -22.36 9.54 9.95
N ASP A 201 -21.98 9.17 8.72
CA ASP A 201 -21.14 9.99 7.85
C ASP A 201 -22.04 10.80 6.92
N ILE A 202 -21.88 12.13 6.96
CA ILE A 202 -22.69 13.09 6.21
C ILE A 202 -21.78 13.87 5.25
N GLU A 203 -22.20 14.04 4.00
CA GLU A 203 -21.47 14.88 3.05
C GLU A 203 -21.47 16.36 3.49
N CYS A 204 -20.30 17.00 3.41
CA CYS A 204 -20.07 18.34 3.90
C CYS A 204 -19.27 19.16 2.87
N THR A 205 -19.54 20.46 2.77
CA THR A 205 -18.81 21.37 1.87
C THR A 205 -17.79 22.19 2.66
N ILE A 206 -16.97 23.00 1.98
CA ILE A 206 -16.04 23.91 2.66
C ILE A 206 -16.76 24.90 3.58
N ASP A 207 -18.02 25.21 3.26
CA ASP A 207 -18.91 26.09 4.04
C ASP A 207 -19.60 25.37 5.21
N GLY A 208 -19.31 24.07 5.40
CA GLY A 208 -19.90 23.22 6.43
C GLY A 208 -21.09 22.38 5.96
N ILE A 209 -21.86 21.90 6.94
CA ILE A 209 -23.08 21.10 6.76
C ILE A 209 -24.31 22.01 6.59
N ASN A 210 -25.26 21.58 5.77
CA ASN A 210 -26.56 22.24 5.64
C ASN A 210 -27.71 21.21 5.71
N ASP A 211 -28.96 21.68 5.75
CA ASP A 211 -30.15 20.82 5.90
C ASP A 211 -30.32 19.79 4.77
N TYR A 212 -29.65 19.97 3.63
CA TYR A 212 -29.68 19.07 2.48
C TYR A 212 -28.51 18.09 2.45
N SER A 213 -27.51 18.24 3.33
CA SER A 213 -26.39 17.33 3.45
C SER A 213 -26.87 15.90 3.70
N LYS A 214 -26.43 14.96 2.86
CA LYS A 214 -26.90 13.58 2.85
C LYS A 214 -25.98 12.61 3.58
N VAL A 215 -26.59 11.58 4.15
CA VAL A 215 -25.92 10.40 4.68
C VAL A 215 -25.27 9.62 3.54
N ILE A 216 -23.97 9.41 3.66
CA ILE A 216 -23.15 8.69 2.68
C ILE A 216 -22.59 7.38 3.24
N GLY A 217 -22.61 7.19 4.56
CA GLY A 217 -22.15 5.97 5.23
C GLY A 217 -22.45 5.98 6.72
N TRP A 218 -22.06 4.91 7.39
CA TRP A 218 -22.20 4.76 8.84
C TRP A 218 -21.28 3.68 9.37
N TRP A 219 -21.12 3.68 10.68
CA TRP A 219 -20.60 2.57 11.44
C TRP A 219 -21.50 2.33 12.65
N ALA A 220 -22.03 1.12 12.77
CA ALA A 220 -22.93 0.74 13.87
C ALA A 220 -22.41 -0.52 14.55
N ASP A 221 -22.47 -0.55 15.89
CA ASP A 221 -22.36 -1.82 16.60
C ASP A 221 -23.66 -2.62 16.37
N THR A 222 -23.58 -3.58 15.45
CA THR A 222 -24.73 -4.21 14.77
C THR A 222 -25.71 -4.99 15.63
N GLN A 223 -25.48 -5.09 16.94
CA GLN A 223 -26.47 -5.72 17.83
C GLN A 223 -27.54 -4.75 18.35
N LEU A 224 -27.47 -3.44 18.11
CA LEU A 224 -28.31 -2.50 18.87
C LEU A 224 -29.01 -1.34 18.13
N ASN A 225 -28.90 -1.13 16.81
CA ASN A 225 -29.64 -0.01 16.18
C ASN A 225 -30.61 -0.43 15.08
N ASN A 226 -31.85 -0.72 15.49
CA ASN A 226 -33.01 -0.97 14.64
C ASN A 226 -33.46 0.26 13.83
N LYS A 227 -32.76 1.41 13.93
CA LYS A 227 -33.09 2.66 13.25
C LYS A 227 -32.33 2.90 11.93
N ILE A 228 -31.51 1.95 11.47
CA ILE A 228 -30.79 2.05 10.19
C ILE A 228 -31.20 0.92 9.27
N ILE A 229 -31.50 1.23 8.00
CA ILE A 229 -31.91 0.24 7.02
C ILE A 229 -31.38 0.57 5.61
N LEU A 230 -31.11 -0.46 4.81
CA LEU A 230 -30.88 -0.36 3.36
C LEU A 230 -32.01 -1.04 2.58
N GLY A 231 -33.25 -0.74 2.95
CA GLY A 231 -34.44 -1.45 2.48
C GLY A 231 -34.67 -2.79 3.21
N PRO A 232 -35.84 -3.40 3.04
CA PRO A 232 -36.15 -4.67 3.70
C PRO A 232 -35.24 -5.77 3.16
N LYS A 233 -34.60 -6.52 4.07
CA LYS A 233 -33.95 -7.78 3.70
C LYS A 233 -35.02 -8.73 3.18
N ASP A 234 -34.82 -9.24 1.98
CA ASP A 234 -35.71 -10.21 1.36
C ASP A 234 -35.09 -11.60 1.53
N PRO A 235 -35.64 -12.47 2.41
CA PRO A 235 -35.13 -13.82 2.61
C PRO A 235 -35.10 -14.65 1.31
N THR A 236 -35.96 -14.31 0.35
CA THR A 236 -36.11 -15.01 -0.94
C THR A 236 -35.24 -14.43 -2.05
N ALA A 237 -34.55 -13.30 -1.82
CA ALA A 237 -33.67 -12.70 -2.82
C ALA A 237 -32.59 -13.69 -3.28
N PRO A 238 -32.26 -13.76 -4.59
CA PRO A 238 -31.20 -14.63 -5.06
C PRO A 238 -29.84 -14.24 -4.45
N PRO A 239 -28.87 -15.16 -4.37
CA PRO A 239 -27.48 -14.81 -4.07
C PRO A 239 -26.96 -13.75 -5.04
N PHE A 240 -26.10 -12.86 -4.55
CA PHE A 240 -25.41 -11.91 -5.42
C PHE A 240 -24.12 -12.53 -5.97
N THR A 241 -23.55 -11.90 -7.00
CA THR A 241 -22.31 -12.31 -7.67
C THR A 241 -21.52 -11.08 -8.15
N ILE A 242 -20.32 -11.27 -8.72
CA ILE A 242 -19.54 -10.17 -9.30
C ILE A 242 -20.38 -9.44 -10.38
N GLY A 243 -20.35 -8.10 -10.37
CA GLY A 243 -21.18 -7.24 -11.23
C GLY A 243 -22.60 -6.97 -10.72
N SER A 244 -23.03 -7.60 -9.62
CA SER A 244 -24.33 -7.30 -8.96
C SER A 244 -24.37 -5.86 -8.46
N SER A 245 -25.55 -5.25 -8.35
CA SER A 245 -25.69 -3.89 -7.83
C SER A 245 -25.69 -3.86 -6.29
N ARG A 246 -25.38 -2.70 -5.71
CA ARG A 246 -25.60 -2.45 -4.26
C ARG A 246 -27.02 -2.80 -3.78
N ASN A 247 -28.02 -2.61 -4.64
CA ASN A 247 -29.41 -2.91 -4.30
C ASN A 247 -29.67 -4.42 -4.22
N ASP A 248 -29.02 -5.21 -5.07
CA ASP A 248 -29.10 -6.66 -5.03
C ASP A 248 -28.43 -7.20 -3.74
N VAL A 249 -27.27 -6.65 -3.40
CA VAL A 249 -26.57 -6.97 -2.15
C VAL A 249 -27.43 -6.57 -0.95
N ALA A 250 -28.00 -5.37 -0.93
CA ALA A 250 -28.87 -4.90 0.15
C ALA A 250 -30.13 -5.77 0.34
N LYS A 251 -30.76 -6.22 -0.75
CA LYS A 251 -31.89 -7.17 -0.68
C LYS A 251 -31.48 -8.52 -0.12
N ALA A 252 -30.36 -9.07 -0.60
CA ALA A 252 -29.87 -10.39 -0.19
C ALA A 252 -29.37 -10.41 1.26
N MET A 253 -28.66 -9.36 1.66
CA MET A 253 -27.91 -9.32 2.92
C MET A 253 -28.58 -8.50 4.01
N GLY A 254 -29.34 -7.47 3.63
CA GLY A 254 -29.83 -6.41 4.52
C GLY A 254 -28.83 -5.27 4.66
N ALA A 255 -28.98 -4.47 5.71
CA ALA A 255 -28.06 -3.39 6.01
C ALA A 255 -26.70 -3.94 6.52
N PRO A 256 -25.56 -3.48 5.98
CA PRO A 256 -24.24 -3.76 6.52
C PRO A 256 -24.04 -3.09 7.87
N LYS A 257 -23.11 -3.66 8.64
CA LYS A 257 -22.59 -3.09 9.89
C LYS A 257 -21.95 -1.74 9.67
N GLU A 258 -21.20 -1.64 8.58
CA GLU A 258 -20.34 -0.50 8.30
C GLU A 258 -20.25 -0.24 6.80
N ILE A 259 -20.24 1.04 6.46
CA ILE A 259 -19.94 1.56 5.12
C ILE A 259 -18.82 2.57 5.29
N PHE A 260 -17.58 2.16 4.99
CA PHE A 260 -16.40 3.03 5.10
C PHE A 260 -16.35 4.03 3.93
N ASN A 261 -16.36 5.33 4.24
CA ASN A 261 -16.05 6.39 3.25
C ASN A 261 -14.69 7.06 3.47
N TYR A 262 -13.94 6.68 4.52
CA TYR A 262 -12.61 7.22 4.77
C TYR A 262 -11.60 6.58 3.82
N ARG A 263 -10.91 7.41 3.03
CA ARG A 263 -9.87 6.99 2.08
C ARG A 263 -8.52 6.84 2.81
N PRO A 264 -8.03 5.64 3.14
CA PRO A 264 -6.59 5.47 3.26
C PRO A 264 -5.98 5.72 1.87
N SER A 265 -4.87 6.46 1.83
CA SER A 265 -4.18 6.93 0.61
C SER A 265 -3.74 5.84 -0.39
N TYR A 266 -4.02 4.57 -0.11
CA TYR A 266 -3.55 3.40 -0.85
C TYR A 266 -4.66 2.58 -1.54
N ILE A 267 -5.94 2.91 -1.36
CA ILE A 267 -7.08 2.20 -1.99
C ILE A 267 -7.91 3.23 -2.76
N GLN A 268 -7.61 3.44 -4.04
CA GLN A 268 -8.41 4.33 -4.89
C GLN A 268 -9.68 3.59 -5.35
N GLY A 269 -10.87 4.15 -5.06
CA GLY A 269 -12.10 3.87 -5.81
C GLY A 269 -13.15 2.94 -5.17
N TYR A 270 -12.88 2.29 -4.03
CA TYR A 270 -13.80 1.30 -3.45
C TYR A 270 -14.43 1.77 -2.13
N ILE A 271 -15.76 1.59 -1.99
CA ILE A 271 -16.51 1.83 -0.74
C ILE A 271 -16.97 0.48 -0.21
N PRO A 272 -16.23 -0.16 0.71
CA PRO A 272 -16.56 -1.51 1.19
C PRO A 272 -17.75 -1.50 2.14
N TRP A 273 -18.57 -2.55 2.06
CA TRP A 273 -19.63 -2.84 3.02
C TRP A 273 -19.22 -4.03 3.89
N THR A 274 -19.20 -3.84 5.20
CA THR A 274 -18.78 -4.86 6.16
C THR A 274 -19.99 -5.38 6.95
N TYR A 275 -20.01 -6.67 7.27
CA TYR A 275 -21.06 -7.37 8.01
C TYR A 275 -20.56 -7.86 9.39
N PRO A 276 -21.46 -8.29 10.29
CA PRO A 276 -21.09 -8.61 11.69
C PRO A 276 -20.00 -9.67 11.88
N ASP A 277 -19.86 -10.62 10.96
CA ASP A 277 -18.82 -11.66 10.93
C ASP A 277 -17.52 -11.19 10.24
N ASN A 278 -17.37 -9.89 10.04
CA ASN A 278 -16.31 -9.25 9.25
C ASN A 278 -16.28 -9.68 7.77
N SER A 279 -17.36 -10.25 7.25
CA SER A 279 -17.50 -10.40 5.80
C SER A 279 -17.56 -9.03 5.12
N ILE A 280 -16.96 -8.89 3.94
CA ILE A 280 -16.81 -7.62 3.24
C ILE A 280 -17.28 -7.76 1.78
N VAL A 281 -17.95 -6.75 1.25
CA VAL A 281 -18.29 -6.64 -0.17
C VAL A 281 -17.69 -5.35 -0.73
N PHE A 282 -16.93 -5.45 -1.82
CA PHE A 282 -16.28 -4.32 -2.48
C PHE A 282 -17.09 -3.87 -3.70
N PHE A 283 -17.14 -2.55 -3.93
CA PHE A 283 -17.88 -1.96 -5.04
C PHE A 283 -17.04 -0.95 -5.80
N ASP A 284 -17.14 -0.95 -7.13
CA ASP A 284 -16.56 0.07 -8.00
C ASP A 284 -17.31 1.42 -7.92
N GLU A 285 -16.81 2.39 -8.70
CA GLU A 285 -17.41 3.71 -8.90
C GLU A 285 -18.84 3.65 -9.47
N ASN A 286 -19.16 2.62 -10.25
CA ASN A 286 -20.49 2.35 -10.82
C ASN A 286 -21.41 1.61 -9.84
N ARG A 287 -20.96 1.37 -8.61
CA ARG A 287 -21.70 0.70 -7.53
C ARG A 287 -22.02 -0.77 -7.84
N LYS A 288 -21.13 -1.43 -8.59
CA LYS A 288 -21.19 -2.85 -8.90
C LYS A 288 -20.18 -3.63 -8.06
N VAL A 289 -20.55 -4.85 -7.67
CA VAL A 289 -19.68 -5.73 -6.87
C VAL A 289 -18.44 -6.11 -7.67
N THR A 290 -17.25 -5.85 -7.13
CA THR A 290 -15.95 -6.20 -7.75
C THR A 290 -15.19 -7.29 -7.01
N GLY A 291 -15.53 -7.52 -5.75
CA GLY A 291 -14.91 -8.53 -4.92
C GLY A 291 -15.64 -8.70 -3.60
N TYR A 292 -15.25 -9.71 -2.84
CA TYR A 292 -15.81 -9.98 -1.52
C TYR A 292 -14.86 -10.83 -0.66
N ILE A 293 -15.06 -10.76 0.65
CA ILE A 293 -14.49 -11.66 1.66
C ILE A 293 -15.67 -12.29 2.38
N ASN A 294 -15.86 -13.60 2.24
CA ASN A 294 -16.95 -14.32 2.88
C ASN A 294 -16.44 -15.14 4.07
N ASN A 295 -16.70 -14.66 5.28
CA ASN A 295 -16.41 -15.39 6.53
C ASN A 295 -17.58 -16.27 6.99
N GLY A 296 -18.61 -16.43 6.16
CA GLY A 296 -19.71 -17.38 6.36
C GLY A 296 -21.12 -16.76 6.28
N SER A 297 -21.27 -15.44 6.36
CA SER A 297 -22.58 -14.80 6.30
C SER A 297 -23.04 -14.38 4.90
N LEU A 298 -22.14 -14.23 3.93
CA LEU A 298 -22.51 -13.69 2.61
C LEU A 298 -23.33 -14.70 1.81
N LYS A 299 -24.46 -14.21 1.28
CA LYS A 299 -25.30 -14.91 0.30
C LYS A 299 -24.76 -14.67 -1.10
N VAL A 300 -23.60 -15.26 -1.40
CA VAL A 300 -22.88 -15.13 -2.68
C VAL A 300 -22.88 -16.46 -3.44
N ASP A 301 -23.02 -16.42 -4.77
CA ASP A 301 -22.92 -17.58 -5.66
C ASP A 301 -22.21 -17.19 -6.96
N MET A 302 -21.07 -17.82 -7.23
CA MET A 302 -20.29 -17.68 -8.46
C MET A 302 -20.48 -18.90 -9.39
N GLY A 303 -21.10 -19.97 -8.89
CA GLY A 303 -21.17 -21.26 -9.56
C GLY A 303 -21.03 -22.43 -8.60
N LYS A 304 -21.61 -23.57 -8.99
CA LYS A 304 -21.52 -24.82 -8.25
C LYS A 304 -20.34 -25.65 -8.75
N LYS A 305 -19.70 -26.32 -7.81
CA LYS A 305 -18.65 -27.31 -8.08
C LYS A 305 -19.23 -28.49 -8.87
N ASP A 306 -18.65 -28.77 -10.02
CA ASP A 306 -18.87 -29.97 -10.82
C ASP A 306 -17.83 -31.04 -10.44
N PRO A 307 -18.24 -32.18 -9.87
CA PRO A 307 -17.33 -33.28 -9.53
C PRO A 307 -16.53 -33.80 -10.73
N GLU A 308 -17.09 -33.73 -11.94
CA GLU A 308 -16.53 -34.27 -13.17
C GLU A 308 -15.64 -33.27 -13.93
N ALA A 309 -15.55 -32.01 -13.49
CA ALA A 309 -14.71 -31.00 -14.13
C ALA A 309 -13.25 -31.45 -14.21
N PRO A 310 -12.51 -31.17 -15.30
CA PRO A 310 -11.11 -31.54 -15.42
C PRO A 310 -10.24 -30.87 -14.34
N PRO A 311 -9.06 -31.44 -14.00
CA PRO A 311 -8.09 -30.75 -13.16
C PRO A 311 -7.65 -29.41 -13.75
N ILE A 312 -7.37 -28.46 -12.87
CA ILE A 312 -6.89 -27.12 -13.20
C ILE A 312 -5.43 -27.21 -13.66
N ASN A 313 -5.12 -26.55 -14.77
CA ASN A 313 -3.80 -26.47 -15.41
C ASN A 313 -3.53 -25.06 -16.00
N TRP A 314 -2.42 -24.88 -16.73
CA TRP A 314 -1.97 -23.57 -17.23
C TRP A 314 -2.95 -22.89 -18.20
N GLU A 315 -3.79 -23.67 -18.88
CA GLU A 315 -4.77 -23.14 -19.83
C GLU A 315 -6.15 -22.94 -19.20
N SER A 316 -6.32 -23.24 -17.92
CA SER A 316 -7.60 -23.09 -17.22
C SER A 316 -7.97 -21.61 -17.06
N SER A 317 -9.20 -21.28 -17.45
CA SER A 317 -9.81 -19.98 -17.22
C SER A 317 -10.35 -19.84 -15.79
N MET A 318 -10.70 -18.62 -15.37
CA MET A 318 -11.45 -18.40 -14.12
C MET A 318 -12.72 -19.24 -14.04
N GLN A 319 -13.45 -19.44 -15.15
CA GLN A 319 -14.67 -20.22 -15.16
C GLN A 319 -14.39 -21.72 -14.96
N ASP A 320 -13.29 -22.24 -15.53
CA ASP A 320 -12.88 -23.63 -15.31
C ASP A 320 -12.55 -23.89 -13.85
N VAL A 321 -11.89 -22.92 -13.20
CA VAL A 321 -11.59 -22.97 -11.76
C VAL A 321 -12.87 -22.97 -10.92
N ILE A 322 -13.85 -22.11 -11.26
CA ILE A 322 -15.16 -22.09 -10.60
C ILE A 322 -15.92 -23.39 -10.82
N ASN A 323 -15.86 -23.97 -12.03
CA ASN A 323 -16.49 -25.27 -12.28
C ASN A 323 -15.82 -26.38 -11.45
N ALA A 324 -14.49 -26.37 -11.34
CA ALA A 324 -13.73 -27.38 -10.60
C ALA A 324 -13.85 -27.26 -9.07
N LEU A 325 -13.96 -26.03 -8.54
CA LEU A 325 -13.86 -25.77 -7.09
C LEU A 325 -15.14 -25.17 -6.49
N GLY A 326 -16.02 -24.61 -7.30
CA GLY A 326 -17.22 -23.89 -6.88
C GLY A 326 -16.95 -22.42 -6.57
N THR A 327 -17.84 -21.84 -5.76
CA THR A 327 -17.75 -20.44 -5.31
C THR A 327 -16.59 -20.24 -4.34
N PRO A 328 -15.64 -19.33 -4.60
CA PRO A 328 -14.53 -19.03 -3.70
C PRO A 328 -14.98 -18.30 -2.44
N ASP A 329 -14.23 -18.47 -1.36
CA ASP A 329 -14.46 -17.79 -0.07
C ASP A 329 -14.06 -16.30 -0.16
N ILE A 330 -13.00 -16.00 -0.92
CA ILE A 330 -12.52 -14.64 -1.14
C ILE A 330 -12.29 -14.42 -2.63
N VAL A 331 -12.81 -13.30 -3.14
CA VAL A 331 -12.45 -12.73 -4.44
C VAL A 331 -11.90 -11.36 -4.17
N ASN A 332 -10.59 -11.20 -4.38
CA ASN A 332 -9.92 -9.93 -4.14
C ASN A 332 -9.32 -9.37 -5.44
N PHE A 333 -9.56 -8.08 -5.66
CA PHE A 333 -8.90 -7.28 -6.68
C PHE A 333 -8.04 -6.28 -5.90
N ASP A 334 -6.74 -6.26 -6.15
CA ASP A 334 -5.85 -5.22 -5.64
C ASP A 334 -5.52 -5.30 -4.13
N TYR A 335 -5.19 -6.51 -3.62
CA TYR A 335 -4.57 -6.63 -2.30
C TYR A 335 -3.05 -6.48 -2.41
N LYS A 336 -2.54 -5.41 -1.80
CA LYS A 336 -1.12 -5.21 -1.53
C LYS A 336 -0.61 -6.45 -0.77
N ILE A 337 0.18 -7.31 -1.42
CA ILE A 337 0.97 -8.31 -0.70
C ILE A 337 2.03 -7.50 0.05
N GLU A 338 1.77 -7.18 1.32
CA GLU A 338 2.61 -6.36 2.20
C GLU A 338 4.06 -6.88 2.38
N TYR A 339 4.42 -8.01 1.77
CA TYR A 339 5.70 -8.66 1.99
C TYR A 339 6.81 -8.31 0.98
N TYR A 340 6.51 -7.62 -0.15
CA TYR A 340 7.55 -7.36 -1.17
C TYR A 340 7.55 -5.99 -1.87
N ASP A 341 6.68 -5.03 -1.51
CA ASP A 341 6.65 -3.70 -2.17
C ASP A 341 6.53 -3.76 -3.71
N ILE A 342 6.00 -4.85 -4.27
CA ILE A 342 5.75 -4.97 -5.71
C ILE A 342 4.31 -4.58 -5.99
N TRP A 343 4.15 -3.42 -6.64
CA TRP A 343 2.87 -2.97 -7.21
C TRP A 343 2.66 -3.74 -8.52
N VAL A 344 1.73 -4.70 -8.55
CA VAL A 344 1.28 -5.28 -9.81
C VAL A 344 -0.23 -5.06 -9.96
N PRO A 345 -0.65 -3.90 -10.47
CA PRO A 345 -2.05 -3.67 -10.78
C PRO A 345 -2.49 -4.69 -11.83
N GLU A 346 -3.78 -5.06 -11.84
CA GLU A 346 -4.44 -5.93 -12.84
C GLU A 346 -4.55 -7.45 -12.55
N TYR A 347 -4.20 -7.94 -11.35
CA TYR A 347 -4.39 -9.36 -10.99
C TYR A 347 -5.57 -9.60 -10.04
N THR A 348 -6.29 -10.71 -10.24
CA THR A 348 -7.42 -11.15 -9.40
C THR A 348 -7.05 -12.43 -8.68
N TYR A 349 -7.37 -12.54 -7.39
CA TYR A 349 -7.10 -13.73 -6.58
C TYR A 349 -8.39 -14.36 -6.07
N TYR A 350 -8.53 -15.66 -6.29
CA TYR A 350 -9.56 -16.49 -5.69
C TYR A 350 -8.95 -17.32 -4.57
N ARG A 351 -9.55 -17.25 -3.38
CA ARG A 351 -9.14 -18.07 -2.24
C ARG A 351 -10.21 -19.10 -1.92
N TYR A 352 -9.76 -20.33 -1.73
CA TYR A 352 -10.54 -21.47 -1.27
C TYR A 352 -9.86 -21.99 -0.01
N LYS A 353 -10.43 -21.69 1.16
CA LYS A 353 -9.84 -21.96 2.48
C LYS A 353 -8.42 -21.39 2.63
N ASN A 354 -7.38 -22.22 2.69
CA ASN A 354 -5.97 -21.81 2.80
C ASN A 354 -5.23 -21.90 1.46
N SER A 355 -5.92 -22.27 0.38
CA SER A 355 -5.37 -22.31 -0.97
C SER A 355 -5.79 -21.08 -1.77
N TYR A 356 -4.94 -20.61 -2.68
CA TYR A 356 -5.31 -19.52 -3.59
C TYR A 356 -4.93 -19.82 -5.03
N ILE A 357 -5.62 -19.16 -5.95
CA ILE A 357 -5.32 -19.13 -7.39
C ILE A 357 -5.36 -17.67 -7.83
N GLY A 358 -4.30 -17.23 -8.51
CA GLY A 358 -4.16 -15.89 -9.05
C GLY A 358 -4.30 -15.89 -10.58
N PHE A 359 -4.94 -14.84 -11.09
CA PHE A 359 -5.24 -14.67 -12.50
C PHE A 359 -4.75 -13.32 -13.02
N ASP A 360 -4.28 -13.29 -14.25
CA ASP A 360 -3.95 -12.05 -14.96
C ASP A 360 -5.21 -11.31 -15.45
N LYS A 361 -4.99 -10.16 -16.08
CA LYS A 361 -6.06 -9.34 -16.69
C LYS A 361 -6.86 -10.03 -17.79
N ASN A 362 -6.27 -11.04 -18.43
CA ASN A 362 -6.92 -11.87 -19.44
C ASN A 362 -7.64 -13.08 -18.81
N GLN A 363 -7.71 -13.13 -17.47
CA GLN A 363 -8.35 -14.19 -16.69
C GLN A 363 -7.68 -15.55 -16.83
N LYS A 364 -6.38 -15.57 -17.17
CA LYS A 364 -5.55 -16.77 -17.21
C LYS A 364 -4.84 -17.00 -15.89
N LEU A 365 -4.71 -18.27 -15.49
CA LEU A 365 -3.99 -18.66 -14.29
C LEU A 365 -2.49 -18.31 -14.40
N VAL A 366 -1.95 -17.63 -13.38
CA VAL A 366 -0.53 -17.25 -13.33
C VAL A 366 0.18 -17.68 -12.05
N SER A 367 -0.57 -18.00 -10.99
CA SER A 367 -0.01 -18.38 -9.69
C SER A 367 -1.02 -19.21 -8.91
N PHE A 368 -0.56 -20.06 -8.02
CA PHE A 368 -1.42 -20.75 -7.07
C PHE A 368 -0.63 -21.24 -5.86
N ASP A 369 -1.31 -21.49 -4.76
CA ASP A 369 -0.79 -22.20 -3.59
C ASP A 369 -1.79 -23.27 -3.17
N ASN A 370 -1.35 -24.53 -3.13
CA ASN A 370 -2.22 -25.69 -2.99
C ASN A 370 -2.21 -26.32 -1.59
N ASN A 371 -2.40 -25.52 -0.53
CA ASN A 371 -2.35 -26.01 0.85
C ASN A 371 -3.48 -26.98 1.26
N ASP A 372 -4.60 -27.01 0.54
CA ASP A 372 -5.78 -27.85 0.85
C ASP A 372 -6.11 -28.88 -0.25
N ASN A 373 -5.12 -29.28 -1.06
CA ASN A 373 -5.27 -30.29 -2.13
C ASN A 373 -6.40 -29.98 -3.13
N LEU A 374 -6.41 -28.74 -3.67
CA LEU A 374 -7.12 -28.37 -4.88
C LEU A 374 -6.85 -29.35 -6.02
N LYS A 375 -7.85 -29.52 -6.89
CA LYS A 375 -7.81 -30.40 -8.08
C LYS A 375 -6.94 -29.79 -9.18
N ILE A 376 -5.62 -29.79 -8.97
CA ILE A 376 -4.61 -29.19 -9.85
C ILE A 376 -3.75 -30.30 -10.46
N ASP A 377 -3.51 -30.23 -11.77
CA ASP A 377 -2.59 -31.13 -12.49
C ASP A 377 -1.94 -30.40 -13.66
N PHE A 378 -0.64 -30.14 -13.54
CA PHE A 378 0.20 -29.56 -14.59
C PHE A 378 1.01 -30.62 -15.35
N GLY A 379 1.07 -31.86 -14.86
CA GLY A 379 1.90 -32.90 -15.43
C GLY A 379 2.27 -33.98 -14.43
N SER A 380 2.55 -35.17 -14.97
CA SER A 380 2.93 -36.36 -14.22
C SER A 380 4.43 -36.63 -14.28
N ILE A 381 4.97 -37.20 -13.20
CA ILE A 381 6.36 -37.63 -13.11
C ILE A 381 6.59 -38.80 -14.06
N ASP A 382 7.65 -38.72 -14.88
CA ASP A 382 8.25 -39.85 -15.59
C ASP A 382 9.42 -40.41 -14.75
N PRO A 383 9.26 -41.60 -14.13
CA PRO A 383 10.30 -42.19 -13.29
C PRO A 383 11.64 -42.40 -14.01
N ALA A 384 11.61 -42.60 -15.33
CA ALA A 384 12.79 -42.85 -16.16
C ALA A 384 13.53 -41.56 -16.55
N PHE A 385 12.94 -40.38 -16.33
CA PHE A 385 13.59 -39.12 -16.69
C PHE A 385 14.81 -38.84 -15.79
N PRO A 386 15.98 -38.50 -16.36
CA PRO A 386 17.25 -38.48 -15.61
C PRO A 386 17.37 -37.34 -14.57
N GLY A 387 16.43 -36.41 -14.57
CA GLY A 387 16.42 -35.23 -13.70
C GLY A 387 16.62 -33.92 -14.46
N ILE A 388 16.39 -32.80 -13.79
CA ILE A 388 16.50 -31.45 -14.36
C ILE A 388 17.96 -31.00 -14.52
N ARG A 389 18.20 -30.16 -15.52
CA ARG A 389 19.46 -29.47 -15.82
C ARG A 389 19.26 -27.95 -15.87
N ALA A 390 20.35 -27.18 -15.87
CA ALA A 390 20.30 -25.71 -15.98
C ALA A 390 19.57 -25.21 -17.24
N ASP A 391 19.59 -25.98 -18.31
CA ASP A 391 18.95 -25.65 -19.59
C ASP A 391 17.62 -26.38 -19.82
N SER A 392 17.09 -27.08 -18.80
CA SER A 392 15.82 -27.78 -18.91
C SER A 392 14.65 -26.82 -19.15
N LYS A 393 13.66 -27.29 -19.93
CA LYS A 393 12.41 -26.57 -20.22
C LYS A 393 11.26 -27.04 -19.33
N ILE A 394 10.16 -26.28 -19.28
CA ILE A 394 8.96 -26.59 -18.47
C ILE A 394 8.52 -28.06 -18.59
N ASP A 395 8.40 -28.61 -19.80
CA ASP A 395 7.96 -30.01 -19.98
C ASP A 395 8.93 -31.02 -19.36
N GLU A 396 10.24 -30.73 -19.37
CA GLU A 396 11.26 -31.57 -18.74
C GLU A 396 11.24 -31.44 -17.22
N ILE A 397 10.97 -30.23 -16.71
CA ILE A 397 10.76 -30.00 -15.27
C ILE A 397 9.56 -30.81 -14.79
N LEU A 398 8.43 -30.75 -15.50
CA LEU A 398 7.21 -31.49 -15.16
C LEU A 398 7.40 -33.01 -15.26
N LYS A 399 8.17 -33.51 -16.24
CA LYS A 399 8.54 -34.94 -16.29
C LYS A 399 9.43 -35.35 -15.13
N ALA A 400 10.37 -34.50 -14.73
CA ALA A 400 11.29 -34.81 -13.64
C ALA A 400 10.64 -34.71 -12.25
N MET A 401 9.79 -33.70 -12.06
CA MET A 401 9.31 -33.22 -10.77
C MET A 401 7.80 -33.34 -10.57
N GLY A 402 7.03 -33.44 -11.66
CA GLY A 402 5.57 -33.41 -11.64
C GLY A 402 5.01 -32.02 -11.37
N THR A 403 3.73 -31.99 -10.98
CA THR A 403 3.00 -30.79 -10.59
C THR A 403 3.61 -30.14 -9.34
N PRO A 404 3.98 -28.85 -9.37
CA PRO A 404 4.46 -28.14 -8.18
C PRO A 404 3.36 -27.91 -7.15
N GLU A 405 3.75 -27.74 -5.89
CA GLU A 405 2.82 -27.49 -4.77
C GLU A 405 2.35 -26.04 -4.73
N ARG A 406 3.23 -25.12 -5.12
CA ARG A 406 2.96 -23.68 -5.19
C ARG A 406 3.71 -23.07 -6.36
N ILE A 407 3.08 -22.10 -7.02
CA ILE A 407 3.72 -21.23 -7.99
C ILE A 407 3.48 -19.78 -7.63
N ASP A 408 4.57 -19.07 -7.37
CA ASP A 408 4.54 -17.64 -7.07
C ASP A 408 5.09 -16.86 -8.26
N MET A 409 4.33 -15.87 -8.70
CA MET A 409 4.81 -14.89 -9.67
C MET A 409 5.68 -13.85 -8.95
N ILE A 410 6.91 -13.67 -9.41
CA ILE A 410 7.86 -12.71 -8.83
C ILE A 410 7.77 -11.38 -9.58
N THR A 411 7.75 -11.48 -10.91
CA THR A 411 7.57 -10.38 -11.86
C THR A 411 6.65 -10.85 -12.97
N THR A 412 6.21 -9.97 -13.86
CA THR A 412 5.31 -10.32 -14.99
C THR A 412 5.87 -11.38 -15.93
N ASP A 413 7.17 -11.67 -15.86
CA ASP A 413 7.92 -12.59 -16.72
C ASP A 413 8.66 -13.70 -15.94
N ARG A 414 8.45 -13.84 -14.61
CA ARG A 414 9.19 -14.82 -13.79
C ARG A 414 8.33 -15.46 -12.71
N TRP A 415 8.50 -16.78 -12.55
CA TRP A 415 7.75 -17.59 -11.58
C TRP A 415 8.67 -18.50 -10.78
N ASN A 416 8.44 -18.58 -9.47
CA ASN A 416 9.02 -19.61 -8.60
C ASN A 416 8.07 -20.79 -8.47
N TRP A 417 8.54 -21.98 -8.83
CA TRP A 417 7.84 -23.25 -8.71
C TRP A 417 8.40 -23.99 -7.51
N PHE A 418 7.56 -24.24 -6.51
CA PHE A 418 7.95 -24.85 -5.25
C PHE A 418 7.64 -26.35 -5.23
N TYR A 419 8.60 -27.10 -4.73
CA TYR A 419 8.52 -28.53 -4.43
C TYR A 419 9.00 -28.71 -2.98
N GLY A 420 8.07 -28.67 -2.02
CA GLY A 420 8.39 -28.51 -0.61
C GLY A 420 9.18 -27.23 -0.34
N ASN A 421 10.33 -27.36 0.32
CA ASN A 421 11.24 -26.24 0.61
C ASN A 421 12.24 -25.92 -0.51
N SER A 422 12.21 -26.66 -1.61
CA SER A 422 13.01 -26.37 -2.80
C SER A 422 12.21 -25.55 -3.80
N TYR A 423 12.86 -24.73 -4.62
CA TYR A 423 12.19 -24.02 -5.72
C TYR A 423 13.03 -23.92 -6.97
N ILE A 424 12.35 -23.79 -8.11
CA ILE A 424 12.92 -23.51 -9.43
C ILE A 424 12.30 -22.20 -9.91
N THR A 425 13.12 -21.25 -10.34
CA THR A 425 12.65 -20.02 -10.99
C THR A 425 12.70 -20.20 -12.50
N VAL A 426 11.57 -19.94 -13.16
CA VAL A 426 11.44 -19.98 -14.62
C VAL A 426 11.07 -18.61 -15.19
N ASP A 427 11.57 -18.30 -16.38
CA ASP A 427 11.18 -17.11 -17.15
C ASP A 427 9.96 -17.36 -18.04
N SER A 428 9.50 -16.31 -18.74
CA SER A 428 8.35 -16.38 -19.68
C SER A 428 8.58 -17.27 -20.90
N ASN A 429 9.83 -17.66 -21.16
CA ASN A 429 10.18 -18.61 -22.22
C ASN A 429 10.24 -20.06 -21.72
N GLY A 430 9.88 -20.29 -20.45
CA GLY A 430 9.94 -21.59 -19.80
C GLY A 430 11.36 -22.10 -19.58
N THR A 431 12.33 -21.19 -19.43
CA THR A 431 13.74 -21.51 -19.15
C THR A 431 14.03 -21.33 -17.67
N ILE A 432 14.82 -22.25 -17.10
CA ILE A 432 15.29 -22.12 -15.73
C ILE A 432 16.31 -20.98 -15.64
N ILE A 433 16.07 -20.04 -14.73
CA ILE A 433 17.00 -18.94 -14.41
C ILE A 433 17.65 -19.11 -13.03
N SER A 434 17.02 -19.87 -12.14
CA SER A 434 17.60 -20.26 -10.83
C SER A 434 16.94 -21.49 -10.25
N TRP A 435 17.62 -22.14 -9.31
CA TRP A 435 16.99 -23.07 -8.38
C TRP A 435 17.72 -23.06 -7.04
N GLU A 436 16.99 -23.43 -6.00
CA GLU A 436 17.53 -23.76 -4.70
C GLU A 436 17.00 -25.12 -4.28
N ASP A 437 17.92 -26.07 -4.10
CA ASP A 437 17.56 -27.40 -3.65
C ASP A 437 17.82 -27.57 -2.15
N LYS A 438 16.76 -27.88 -1.41
CA LYS A 438 16.76 -28.33 -0.01
C LYS A 438 16.52 -29.84 0.11
N GLY A 439 16.77 -30.60 -0.95
CA GLY A 439 16.66 -32.06 -1.01
C GLY A 439 15.40 -32.58 -1.71
N ASN A 440 14.62 -31.70 -2.36
CA ASN A 440 13.40 -32.08 -3.06
C ASN A 440 13.53 -32.05 -4.58
N LEU A 441 14.62 -31.51 -5.15
CA LEU A 441 14.80 -31.45 -6.61
C LEU A 441 15.58 -32.67 -7.13
N LYS A 442 15.10 -33.28 -8.22
CA LYS A 442 15.80 -34.36 -8.94
C LYS A 442 16.80 -33.76 -9.93
N ILE A 443 17.97 -33.33 -9.47
CA ILE A 443 19.01 -32.70 -10.32
C ILE A 443 19.89 -33.77 -10.99
N ASN A 444 20.09 -33.68 -12.30
CA ASN A 444 21.02 -34.55 -13.03
C ASN A 444 22.45 -33.99 -12.96
N LYS A 445 23.31 -34.60 -12.14
CA LYS A 445 24.70 -34.16 -11.91
C LYS A 445 25.73 -34.70 -12.92
N ASN A 446 25.34 -35.56 -13.87
CA ASN A 446 26.30 -36.34 -14.66
C ASN A 446 26.55 -35.76 -16.05
N ILE A 447 27.51 -34.84 -16.17
CA ILE A 447 28.26 -34.64 -17.42
C ILE A 447 29.72 -34.35 -17.04
N TYR A 448 30.62 -35.32 -17.25
CA TYR A 448 32.07 -35.08 -17.22
C TYR A 448 32.64 -35.39 -18.61
N ILE A 449 33.13 -34.37 -19.31
CA ILE A 449 33.96 -34.58 -20.50
C ILE A 449 35.42 -34.69 -20.03
N VAL A 450 36.02 -35.86 -20.17
CA VAL A 450 37.45 -36.07 -19.91
C VAL A 450 38.24 -35.27 -20.97
N ASN A 451 39.04 -34.28 -20.52
CA ASN A 451 39.83 -33.28 -21.29
C ASN A 451 39.23 -31.87 -21.45
N ALA A 452 38.37 -31.39 -20.55
CA ALA A 452 37.93 -29.99 -20.58
C ALA A 452 39.06 -29.00 -20.16
N PRO A 453 39.22 -27.84 -20.84
CA PRO A 453 40.21 -26.80 -20.49
C PRO A 453 39.93 -26.16 -19.12
N ILE A 454 40.94 -25.49 -18.54
CA ILE A 454 40.80 -24.71 -17.31
C ILE A 454 39.79 -23.57 -17.54
N ILE A 455 38.75 -23.47 -16.71
CA ILE A 455 37.81 -22.33 -16.75
C ILE A 455 38.47 -21.07 -16.19
N THR A 456 38.30 -19.95 -16.90
CA THR A 456 38.82 -18.63 -16.50
C THR A 456 37.74 -17.57 -16.68
N VAL A 457 37.96 -16.35 -16.20
CA VAL A 457 37.11 -15.20 -16.55
C VAL A 457 37.01 -15.11 -18.07
N GLY A 458 35.78 -15.04 -18.61
CA GLY A 458 35.47 -15.10 -20.03
C GLY A 458 35.01 -16.47 -20.57
N SER A 459 35.20 -17.58 -19.83
CA SER A 459 34.66 -18.90 -20.22
C SER A 459 33.13 -18.92 -20.20
N THR A 460 32.47 -19.74 -21.03
CA THR A 460 31.00 -19.77 -21.13
C THR A 460 30.35 -20.66 -20.06
N LYS A 461 29.04 -20.49 -19.82
CA LYS A 461 28.23 -21.45 -19.03
C LYS A 461 28.40 -22.89 -19.50
N GLN A 462 28.47 -23.11 -20.82
CA GLN A 462 28.67 -24.45 -21.38
C GLN A 462 30.04 -25.03 -21.04
N ASP A 463 31.09 -24.22 -21.02
CA ASP A 463 32.44 -24.66 -20.61
C ASP A 463 32.44 -25.12 -19.14
N VAL A 464 31.71 -24.41 -18.28
CA VAL A 464 31.53 -24.78 -16.86
C VAL A 464 30.75 -26.09 -16.72
N VAL A 465 29.64 -26.27 -17.43
CA VAL A 465 28.88 -27.54 -17.42
C VAL A 465 29.74 -28.70 -17.93
N ASN A 466 30.52 -28.48 -18.99
CA ASN A 466 31.37 -29.51 -19.58
C ASN A 466 32.48 -29.99 -18.62
N LEU A 467 33.01 -29.07 -17.81
CA LEU A 467 34.11 -29.34 -16.86
C LEU A 467 33.62 -29.85 -15.50
N LEU A 468 32.65 -29.14 -14.90
CA LEU A 468 32.22 -29.35 -13.51
C LEU A 468 30.87 -30.09 -13.41
N GLY A 469 30.18 -30.31 -14.52
CA GLY A 469 28.81 -30.82 -14.53
C GLY A 469 27.78 -29.77 -14.11
N THR A 470 26.59 -30.23 -13.73
CA THR A 470 25.49 -29.36 -13.28
C THR A 470 25.77 -28.81 -11.88
N ALA A 471 25.55 -27.51 -11.68
CA ALA A 471 25.71 -26.85 -10.39
C ALA A 471 24.80 -27.45 -9.30
N ASP A 472 25.25 -27.42 -8.04
CA ASP A 472 24.43 -27.82 -6.89
C ASP A 472 23.30 -26.81 -6.64
N GLN A 473 23.58 -25.52 -6.84
CA GLN A 473 22.62 -24.43 -6.68
C GLN A 473 22.85 -23.34 -7.74
N VAL A 474 21.79 -22.72 -8.25
CA VAL A 474 21.86 -21.60 -9.20
C VAL A 474 21.06 -20.43 -8.65
N ARG A 475 21.72 -19.28 -8.43
CA ARG A 475 21.08 -18.03 -7.99
C ARG A 475 21.34 -16.94 -9.02
N GLY A 476 20.40 -16.75 -9.93
CA GLY A 476 20.53 -15.84 -11.07
C GLY A 476 21.76 -16.19 -11.91
N GLN A 477 22.68 -15.25 -12.05
CA GLN A 477 23.93 -15.48 -12.77
C GLN A 477 25.03 -16.18 -11.94
N THR A 478 24.77 -16.60 -10.70
CA THR A 478 25.78 -17.26 -9.87
C THR A 478 25.46 -18.75 -9.67
N TRP A 479 26.38 -19.62 -10.07
CA TRP A 479 26.30 -21.07 -9.92
C TRP A 479 27.19 -21.54 -8.78
N TYR A 480 26.72 -22.48 -7.97
CA TYR A 480 27.42 -23.00 -6.80
C TYR A 480 27.74 -24.48 -6.99
N TYR A 481 28.98 -24.86 -6.68
CA TYR A 481 29.51 -26.23 -6.68
C TYR A 481 30.15 -26.47 -5.31
N GLY A 482 29.37 -27.05 -4.38
CA GLY A 482 29.69 -27.07 -2.96
C GLY A 482 29.90 -25.65 -2.42
N ASN A 483 31.10 -25.37 -1.95
CA ASN A 483 31.45 -24.05 -1.44
C ASN A 483 31.99 -23.11 -2.54
N THR A 484 32.34 -23.63 -3.72
CA THR A 484 32.80 -22.81 -4.86
C THR A 484 31.61 -22.13 -5.51
N ARG A 485 31.72 -20.83 -5.83
CA ARG A 485 30.72 -20.11 -6.63
C ARG A 485 31.35 -19.51 -7.88
N ILE A 486 30.62 -19.53 -8.99
CA ILE A 486 31.00 -18.98 -10.29
C ILE A 486 29.88 -18.04 -10.72
N THR A 487 30.19 -16.76 -10.91
CA THR A 487 29.24 -15.73 -11.35
C THR A 487 29.48 -15.41 -12.82
N PHE A 488 28.41 -15.32 -13.61
CA PHE A 488 28.42 -14.98 -15.03
C PHE A 488 27.98 -13.52 -15.27
N GLY A 489 28.55 -12.88 -16.29
CA GLY A 489 28.11 -11.57 -16.77
C GLY A 489 26.83 -11.66 -17.59
N SER A 490 26.32 -10.52 -18.05
CA SER A 490 25.12 -10.43 -18.91
C SER A 490 25.28 -11.12 -20.27
N ASN A 491 26.50 -11.44 -20.67
CA ASN A 491 26.85 -12.17 -21.90
C ASN A 491 27.03 -13.69 -21.67
N ASP A 492 26.65 -14.20 -20.49
CA ASP A 492 26.77 -15.60 -20.09
C ASP A 492 28.22 -16.16 -20.06
N GLN A 493 29.20 -15.26 -19.92
CA GLN A 493 30.60 -15.61 -19.66
C GLN A 493 30.97 -15.40 -18.19
N ILE A 494 31.92 -16.18 -17.67
CA ILE A 494 32.39 -16.08 -16.27
C ILE A 494 32.92 -14.67 -16.02
N TYR A 495 32.31 -14.01 -15.05
CA TYR A 495 32.68 -12.70 -14.53
C TYR A 495 33.52 -12.84 -13.26
N GLU A 496 33.19 -13.80 -12.39
CA GLU A 496 33.87 -14.05 -11.11
C GLU A 496 33.92 -15.56 -10.84
N ILE A 497 35.05 -16.02 -10.28
CA ILE A 497 35.21 -17.35 -9.68
C ILE A 497 35.69 -17.15 -8.24
N PHE A 498 34.95 -17.70 -7.28
CA PHE A 498 35.31 -17.68 -5.87
C PHE A 498 35.43 -19.12 -5.34
N MET A 499 36.61 -19.43 -4.80
CA MET A 499 36.94 -20.75 -4.23
C MET A 499 37.27 -20.60 -2.74
N PRO A 500 36.44 -21.12 -1.83
CA PRO A 500 36.80 -21.15 -0.41
C PRO A 500 37.82 -22.24 -0.11
N ILE A 501 38.63 -21.97 0.91
CA ILE A 501 39.95 -22.58 1.18
C ILE A 501 39.90 -24.08 1.51
N ASP A 502 38.74 -24.62 1.89
CA ASP A 502 38.62 -26.02 2.36
C ASP A 502 38.85 -27.10 1.27
N GLY A 503 39.09 -26.70 0.02
CA GLY A 503 39.34 -27.63 -1.10
C GLY A 503 40.79 -27.75 -1.59
N MET A 504 41.68 -26.78 -1.36
CA MET A 504 43.03 -26.80 -1.94
C MET A 504 44.08 -26.07 -1.09
N LEU A 505 44.77 -26.80 -0.22
CA LEU A 505 46.14 -26.51 0.19
C LEU A 505 46.99 -27.78 0.10
N SER A 506 47.18 -28.32 -1.10
CA SER A 506 48.37 -29.11 -1.39
C SER A 506 49.49 -28.15 -1.83
N LYS A 507 50.34 -27.81 -0.87
CA LYS A 507 51.72 -27.30 -1.02
C LYS A 507 52.02 -26.48 -2.28
N SER A 508 51.88 -25.16 -2.23
CA SER A 508 52.77 -24.27 -2.99
C SER A 508 53.95 -23.90 -2.08
N VAL A 509 55.15 -24.12 -2.61
CA VAL A 509 56.42 -23.91 -1.90
C VAL A 509 56.59 -22.41 -1.65
N LYS A 510 56.60 -22.00 -0.38
CA LYS A 510 57.19 -20.69 0.00
C LYS A 510 58.67 -20.79 -0.31
N ASP A 511 59.12 -20.18 -1.40
CA ASP A 511 60.54 -19.86 -1.58
C ASP A 511 60.81 -18.54 -0.82
N PRO A 512 61.56 -18.57 0.30
CA PRO A 512 61.91 -17.36 1.06
C PRO A 512 62.85 -16.42 0.30
N LEU A 513 63.36 -16.83 -0.87
CA LEU A 513 64.29 -16.08 -1.71
C LEU A 513 63.63 -15.50 -2.98
N SER A 514 62.32 -15.68 -3.18
CA SER A 514 61.65 -15.18 -4.39
C SER A 514 61.63 -13.64 -4.40
N PRO A 515 62.18 -12.97 -5.44
CA PRO A 515 62.13 -11.51 -5.55
C PRO A 515 60.66 -11.07 -5.65
N GLY A 516 60.27 -10.03 -4.90
CA GLY A 516 58.93 -9.46 -5.00
C GLY A 516 58.61 -8.95 -6.41
N PHE A 517 57.34 -8.72 -6.71
CA PHE A 517 56.92 -8.13 -7.99
C PHE A 517 56.77 -6.61 -7.89
N THR A 518 56.79 -5.92 -9.04
CA THR A 518 56.64 -4.46 -9.16
C THR A 518 55.49 -4.12 -10.09
N PHE A 519 55.16 -2.83 -10.21
CA PHE A 519 54.20 -2.36 -11.22
C PHE A 519 54.65 -2.81 -12.63
N GLY A 520 53.75 -3.43 -13.39
CA GLY A 520 54.00 -4.00 -14.72
C GLY A 520 54.45 -5.47 -14.75
N ALA A 521 54.54 -6.17 -13.61
CA ALA A 521 54.87 -7.60 -13.58
C ALA A 521 53.76 -8.49 -14.21
N THR A 522 54.10 -9.63 -14.79
CA THR A 522 53.12 -10.51 -15.45
C THR A 522 52.41 -11.45 -14.46
N ARG A 523 51.24 -11.99 -14.85
CA ARG A 523 50.53 -13.04 -14.09
C ARG A 523 51.43 -14.20 -13.67
N ASP A 524 52.30 -14.68 -14.56
CA ASP A 524 53.17 -15.81 -14.27
C ASP A 524 54.26 -15.46 -13.24
N ASP A 525 54.72 -14.20 -13.22
CA ASP A 525 55.64 -13.70 -12.20
C ASP A 525 54.95 -13.65 -10.82
N VAL A 526 53.67 -13.26 -10.78
CA VAL A 526 52.86 -13.26 -9.55
C VAL A 526 52.61 -14.67 -9.04
N VAL A 527 52.26 -15.63 -9.92
CA VAL A 527 52.06 -17.04 -9.54
C VAL A 527 53.36 -17.64 -8.99
N LYS A 528 54.51 -17.33 -9.59
CA LYS A 528 55.83 -17.77 -9.08
C LYS A 528 56.18 -17.12 -7.73
N ALA A 529 55.81 -15.86 -7.52
CA ALA A 529 56.11 -15.12 -6.30
C ALA A 529 55.24 -15.57 -5.11
N ILE A 530 53.93 -15.74 -5.31
CA ILE A 530 52.96 -15.92 -4.22
C ILE A 530 51.89 -17.01 -4.43
N GLY A 531 51.86 -17.69 -5.58
CA GLY A 531 50.92 -18.79 -5.88
C GLY A 531 49.61 -18.38 -6.56
N ILE A 532 48.66 -19.31 -6.65
CA ILE A 532 47.34 -19.14 -7.29
C ILE A 532 46.37 -18.42 -6.33
N PRO A 533 45.54 -17.47 -6.79
CA PRO A 533 44.60 -16.71 -5.95
C PRO A 533 43.40 -17.55 -5.47
N ALA A 534 42.76 -17.11 -4.39
CA ALA A 534 41.54 -17.71 -3.85
C ALA A 534 40.27 -17.23 -4.58
N MET A 535 40.32 -16.06 -5.21
CA MET A 535 39.23 -15.50 -6.01
C MET A 535 39.80 -14.73 -7.21
N VAL A 536 39.10 -14.82 -8.34
CA VAL A 536 39.40 -14.07 -9.58
C VAL A 536 38.13 -13.46 -10.10
N ASP A 537 38.10 -12.16 -10.36
CA ASP A 537 36.94 -11.46 -10.88
C ASP A 537 37.30 -10.25 -11.76
N LEU A 538 36.33 -9.79 -12.55
CA LEU A 538 36.42 -8.49 -13.22
C LEU A 538 35.96 -7.41 -12.24
N TYR A 539 36.90 -6.59 -11.77
CA TYR A 539 36.59 -5.49 -10.87
C TYR A 539 36.21 -4.24 -11.68
N ASP A 540 34.95 -3.81 -11.56
CA ASP A 540 34.46 -2.54 -12.09
C ASP A 540 34.85 -1.40 -11.14
N GLY A 541 35.91 -0.67 -11.52
CA GLY A 541 36.36 0.52 -10.82
C GLY A 541 35.79 1.81 -11.40
N GLN A 542 34.48 1.97 -11.56
CA GLN A 542 33.74 3.17 -12.04
C GLN A 542 34.23 3.82 -13.36
N THR A 543 35.31 3.34 -13.98
CA THR A 543 35.98 3.96 -15.13
C THR A 543 36.81 3.01 -16.00
N MET A 544 37.20 1.82 -15.51
CA MET A 544 37.80 0.74 -16.29
C MET A 544 37.60 -0.62 -15.59
N ASP A 545 37.50 -1.68 -16.41
CA ASP A 545 37.46 -3.08 -15.98
C ASP A 545 38.88 -3.61 -15.76
N TYR A 546 39.15 -4.18 -14.58
CA TYR A 546 40.43 -4.83 -14.26
C TYR A 546 40.21 -6.29 -13.91
N ILE A 547 41.20 -7.15 -14.14
CA ILE A 547 41.17 -8.51 -13.59
C ILE A 547 41.73 -8.43 -12.17
N ARG A 548 40.90 -8.71 -11.16
CA ARG A 548 41.30 -8.70 -9.76
C ARG A 548 41.54 -10.13 -9.27
N TRP A 549 42.65 -10.30 -8.56
CA TRP A 549 43.06 -11.54 -7.89
C TRP A 549 43.14 -11.31 -6.40
N SER A 550 42.41 -12.10 -5.62
CA SER A 550 42.38 -11.96 -4.17
C SER A 550 43.06 -13.13 -3.46
N TYR A 551 43.94 -12.81 -2.52
CA TYR A 551 44.67 -13.76 -1.69
C TYR A 551 44.28 -13.59 -0.23
N ASN A 552 43.83 -14.65 0.43
CA ASN A 552 43.40 -14.56 1.83
C ASN A 552 44.57 -14.76 2.79
N LYS A 553 44.61 -13.97 3.87
CA LYS A 553 45.64 -14.10 4.91
C LYS A 553 45.16 -14.90 6.13
N ASP A 554 43.89 -14.77 6.54
CA ASP A 554 43.48 -15.18 7.90
C ASP A 554 42.02 -15.70 8.02
N ASN A 555 41.51 -16.49 7.06
CA ASN A 555 40.18 -17.15 7.14
C ASN A 555 38.98 -16.22 7.43
N SER A 556 39.11 -14.91 7.23
CA SER A 556 38.03 -13.94 7.40
C SER A 556 37.62 -13.36 6.04
N PHE A 557 36.30 -13.24 5.80
CA PHE A 557 35.75 -12.71 4.54
C PHE A 557 36.14 -11.24 4.26
N ASN A 558 36.66 -10.52 5.25
CA ASN A 558 36.99 -9.09 5.17
C ASN A 558 38.49 -8.81 5.07
N SER A 559 39.33 -9.83 4.84
CA SER A 559 40.81 -9.70 4.85
C SER A 559 41.47 -10.30 3.60
N PHE A 560 40.88 -10.10 2.43
CA PHE A 560 41.58 -10.38 1.18
C PHE A 560 42.67 -9.33 0.94
N SER A 561 43.77 -9.78 0.36
CA SER A 561 44.81 -8.90 -0.18
C SER A 561 44.75 -9.03 -1.70
N ASP A 562 44.32 -7.98 -2.36
CA ASP A 562 44.04 -7.99 -3.79
C ASP A 562 45.24 -7.54 -4.62
N ILE A 563 45.36 -8.10 -5.82
CA ILE A 563 46.23 -7.66 -6.92
C ILE A 563 45.33 -7.42 -8.13
N TYR A 564 45.56 -6.34 -8.85
CA TYR A 564 44.78 -5.92 -10.01
C TYR A 564 45.67 -5.93 -11.24
N PHE A 565 45.14 -6.53 -12.31
CA PHE A 565 45.79 -6.65 -13.60
C PHE A 565 45.01 -5.89 -14.67
N ASP A 566 45.72 -5.40 -15.68
CA ASP A 566 45.10 -5.04 -16.95
C ASP A 566 44.62 -6.29 -17.72
N PHE A 567 43.96 -6.09 -18.86
CA PHE A 567 43.46 -7.18 -19.70
C PHE A 567 44.56 -7.98 -20.41
N GLU A 568 45.80 -7.49 -20.39
CA GLU A 568 46.99 -8.16 -20.89
C GLU A 568 47.75 -8.91 -19.80
N TRP A 569 47.17 -8.96 -18.58
CA TRP A 569 47.68 -9.68 -17.41
C TRP A 569 48.94 -9.07 -16.77
N ASN A 570 49.12 -7.75 -16.83
CA ASN A 570 50.18 -7.02 -16.12
C ASN A 570 49.66 -6.32 -14.86
N VAL A 571 50.44 -6.33 -13.77
CA VAL A 571 50.08 -5.74 -12.47
C VAL A 571 50.00 -4.22 -12.55
N VAL A 572 48.82 -3.67 -12.25
CA VAL A 572 48.57 -2.22 -12.23
C VAL A 572 48.32 -1.67 -10.82
N TYR A 573 47.95 -2.53 -9.86
CA TYR A 573 47.64 -2.09 -8.49
C TYR A 573 47.60 -3.29 -7.52
N TRP A 574 47.83 -3.07 -6.21
CA TRP A 574 47.66 -4.10 -5.17
C TRP A 574 47.37 -3.48 -3.79
N GLN A 575 46.83 -4.27 -2.86
CA GLN A 575 46.49 -3.85 -1.49
C GLN A 575 47.62 -4.11 -0.46
N ASP A 576 47.73 -3.23 0.55
CA ASP A 576 48.82 -3.08 1.53
C ASP A 576 49.22 -4.33 2.35
N ASN A 577 48.39 -5.37 2.37
CA ASN A 577 48.59 -6.53 3.25
C ASN A 577 49.56 -7.59 2.68
N LEU A 578 49.92 -7.47 1.40
CA LEU A 578 50.98 -8.22 0.74
C LEU A 578 52.33 -7.61 1.16
N ARG A 579 52.97 -8.19 2.18
CA ARG A 579 54.28 -7.73 2.67
C ARG A 579 55.33 -7.80 1.56
N ILE A 580 55.60 -6.68 0.90
CA ILE A 580 56.79 -6.47 0.08
C ILE A 580 57.75 -5.61 0.92
N PHE A 581 58.92 -6.14 1.27
CA PHE A 581 59.93 -5.44 2.06
C PHE A 581 60.74 -4.45 1.21
N LYS A 582 61.03 -3.29 1.83
CA LYS A 582 61.85 -2.12 1.43
C LYS A 582 61.19 -1.11 0.48
N PHE A 583 60.70 -0.02 1.08
CA PHE A 583 60.55 1.29 0.44
C PHE A 583 61.87 1.68 -0.22
N ALA A 584 61.91 1.73 -1.55
CA ALA A 584 62.90 2.55 -2.24
C ALA A 584 62.44 4.01 -2.05
N GLN A 585 63.27 4.84 -1.41
CA GLN A 585 63.03 6.28 -1.45
C GLN A 585 63.13 6.75 -2.91
N PRO A 586 62.14 7.50 -3.45
CA PRO A 586 62.23 8.02 -4.80
C PRO A 586 63.38 9.02 -4.92
N ALA A 587 64.01 9.09 -6.08
CA ALA A 587 65.18 9.92 -6.33
C ALA A 587 64.92 11.45 -6.37
N GLU A 588 63.70 11.94 -6.10
CA GLU A 588 63.23 13.29 -6.47
C GLU A 588 62.62 14.17 -5.34
N TYR A 589 62.70 13.78 -4.05
CA TYR A 589 62.22 14.63 -2.95
C TYR A 589 63.12 15.87 -2.73
N ASN A 590 62.54 17.09 -2.73
CA ASN A 590 63.25 18.33 -2.45
C ASN A 590 62.66 19.07 -1.22
N PRO A 591 63.40 19.18 -0.09
CA PRO A 591 62.90 19.87 1.10
C PRO A 591 62.63 21.37 0.90
N GLU A 592 63.25 22.04 -0.09
CA GLU A 592 63.06 23.47 -0.42
C GLU A 592 61.96 23.76 -1.47
N ALA A 593 61.17 22.76 -1.86
CA ALA A 593 60.09 22.96 -2.83
C ALA A 593 59.03 23.98 -2.33
N GLN A 594 58.42 24.70 -3.28
CA GLN A 594 57.34 25.65 -3.00
C GLN A 594 56.15 24.97 -2.30
N PRO A 595 55.44 25.66 -1.39
CA PRO A 595 54.22 25.14 -0.79
C PRO A 595 53.15 24.81 -1.83
N ILE A 596 52.36 23.78 -1.54
CA ILE A 596 51.24 23.34 -2.35
C ILE A 596 50.09 24.35 -2.18
N THR A 597 49.52 24.77 -3.32
CA THR A 597 48.39 25.70 -3.42
C THR A 597 47.27 25.08 -4.25
N LEU A 598 46.09 25.72 -4.32
CA LEU A 598 45.07 25.32 -5.29
C LEU A 598 45.61 25.48 -6.72
N GLY A 599 45.53 24.41 -7.52
CA GLY A 599 46.03 24.36 -8.89
C GLY A 599 47.44 23.79 -9.08
N SER A 600 48.18 23.48 -8.01
CA SER A 600 49.50 22.83 -8.07
C SER A 600 49.45 21.48 -8.80
N THR A 601 50.51 21.11 -9.51
CA THR A 601 50.56 19.88 -10.34
C THR A 601 50.99 18.63 -9.57
N ILE A 602 50.85 17.45 -10.18
CA ILE A 602 51.37 16.17 -9.65
C ILE A 602 52.88 16.26 -9.34
N ASP A 603 53.66 16.86 -10.25
CA ASP A 603 55.11 17.01 -10.05
C ASP A 603 55.44 17.94 -8.88
N ASP A 604 54.61 18.96 -8.64
CA ASP A 604 54.79 19.84 -7.47
C ASP A 604 54.55 19.08 -6.17
N ILE A 605 53.55 18.18 -6.16
CA ILE A 605 53.26 17.32 -5.00
C ILE A 605 54.42 16.35 -4.75
N ILE A 606 54.89 15.64 -5.78
CA ILE A 606 55.99 14.67 -5.66
C ILE A 606 57.27 15.37 -5.21
N ARG A 607 57.58 16.56 -5.74
CA ARG A 607 58.74 17.35 -5.30
C ARG A 607 58.64 17.81 -3.85
N ALA A 608 57.46 18.25 -3.42
CA ALA A 608 57.25 18.81 -2.08
C ALA A 608 57.10 17.75 -0.98
N MET A 609 56.47 16.60 -1.30
CA MET A 609 56.02 15.59 -0.35
C MET A 609 56.53 14.16 -0.64
N GLY A 610 57.10 13.89 -1.82
CA GLY A 610 57.50 12.55 -2.26
C GLY A 610 56.34 11.69 -2.78
N THR A 611 56.61 10.41 -3.09
CA THR A 611 55.58 9.46 -3.52
C THR A 611 54.65 9.12 -2.34
N PRO A 612 53.31 9.21 -2.52
CA PRO A 612 52.37 8.86 -1.47
C PRO A 612 52.44 7.37 -1.15
N TYR A 613 52.14 7.00 0.09
CA TYR A 613 52.10 5.58 0.48
C TYR A 613 50.78 4.90 0.06
N LYS A 614 49.76 5.69 -0.32
CA LYS A 614 48.46 5.20 -0.78
C LYS A 614 47.83 6.21 -1.74
N LEU A 615 47.23 5.69 -2.80
CA LEU A 615 46.41 6.42 -3.77
C LEU A 615 44.99 5.85 -3.75
N SER A 616 43.97 6.70 -3.79
CA SER A 616 42.58 6.22 -3.81
C SER A 616 42.03 5.94 -5.21
N SER A 617 42.60 6.51 -6.27
CA SER A 617 42.06 6.37 -7.63
C SER A 617 43.10 6.75 -8.70
N PRO A 618 43.35 5.89 -9.72
CA PRO A 618 44.39 6.16 -10.73
C PRO A 618 44.06 7.23 -11.75
N ASN A 619 42.79 7.45 -12.13
CA ASN A 619 42.48 8.09 -13.42
C ASN A 619 41.48 9.27 -13.44
N LYS A 620 41.01 9.81 -12.31
CA LYS A 620 40.18 11.05 -12.30
C LYS A 620 40.59 12.06 -11.23
N GLY A 621 41.87 12.02 -10.87
CA GLY A 621 42.35 12.74 -9.72
C GLY A 621 41.84 12.10 -8.42
N GLY A 622 42.77 11.49 -7.73
CA GLY A 622 42.50 10.75 -6.49
C GLY A 622 42.93 11.53 -5.26
N TYR A 623 42.62 10.94 -4.11
CA TYR A 623 43.22 11.27 -2.83
C TYR A 623 44.62 10.67 -2.77
N TRP A 624 45.58 11.53 -2.54
CA TRP A 624 46.97 11.19 -2.30
C TRP A 624 47.19 11.23 -0.79
N PHE A 625 47.47 10.07 -0.21
CA PHE A 625 47.63 9.94 1.23
C PHE A 625 49.10 10.00 1.62
N TYR A 626 49.36 10.85 2.61
CA TYR A 626 50.63 11.01 3.31
C TYR A 626 50.38 10.76 4.80
N PRO A 627 51.35 10.24 5.56
CA PRO A 627 51.18 10.09 7.02
C PRO A 627 50.75 11.41 7.70
N GLU A 628 51.07 12.54 7.08
CA GLU A 628 50.83 13.90 7.50
C GLU A 628 49.47 14.50 7.10
N GLY A 629 48.72 13.86 6.18
CA GLY A 629 47.43 14.36 5.68
C GLY A 629 47.05 13.81 4.30
N MET A 630 46.07 14.44 3.64
CA MET A 630 45.69 14.08 2.28
C MET A 630 45.66 15.28 1.33
N ILE A 631 45.95 15.03 0.06
CA ILE A 631 45.83 16.00 -1.04
C ILE A 631 44.88 15.42 -2.07
N THR A 632 43.88 16.20 -2.50
CA THR A 632 43.00 15.82 -3.58
C THR A 632 43.48 16.46 -4.87
N VAL A 633 43.74 15.62 -5.85
CA VAL A 633 44.06 16.04 -7.22
C VAL A 633 42.82 15.83 -8.07
N THR A 634 42.53 16.71 -9.02
CA THR A 634 41.51 16.55 -10.07
C THR A 634 42.11 17.10 -11.36
N ASP A 635 42.03 16.34 -12.45
CA ASP A 635 42.64 16.69 -13.75
C ASP A 635 44.13 17.10 -13.64
N GLY A 636 44.88 16.38 -12.80
CA GLY A 636 46.31 16.61 -12.57
C GLY A 636 46.64 17.84 -11.72
N LYS A 637 45.64 18.51 -11.14
CA LYS A 637 45.80 19.71 -10.30
C LYS A 637 45.21 19.55 -8.91
N VAL A 638 45.83 20.18 -7.91
CA VAL A 638 45.32 20.21 -6.53
C VAL A 638 44.02 21.00 -6.46
N THR A 639 42.95 20.37 -5.99
CA THR A 639 41.63 20.98 -5.81
C THR A 639 41.22 21.11 -4.36
N SER A 640 41.78 20.28 -3.47
CA SER A 640 41.54 20.39 -2.03
C SER A 640 42.60 19.66 -1.21
N TRP A 641 42.57 19.83 0.13
CA TRP A 641 43.48 19.12 1.05
C TRP A 641 42.86 18.94 2.43
N GLY A 642 43.40 17.97 3.17
CA GLY A 642 43.13 17.77 4.60
C GLY A 642 44.44 17.68 5.38
N ASN A 643 44.80 18.75 6.11
CA ASN A 643 46.04 18.84 6.88
C ASN A 643 45.83 18.51 8.36
N PHE A 644 45.33 17.30 8.64
CA PHE A 644 44.87 16.87 9.97
C PHE A 644 45.97 16.92 11.06
N ASN A 645 47.25 16.79 10.67
CA ASN A 645 48.39 16.82 11.60
C ASN A 645 49.23 18.11 11.47
N GLY A 646 48.79 19.10 10.68
CA GLY A 646 49.49 20.37 10.47
C GLY A 646 50.82 20.29 9.72
N LYS A 647 51.16 19.12 9.14
CA LYS A 647 52.47 18.84 8.54
C LYS A 647 52.47 18.80 7.01
N LEU A 648 51.31 18.92 6.35
CA LEU A 648 51.28 19.18 4.91
C LEU A 648 51.86 20.57 4.62
N LYS A 649 52.70 20.67 3.58
CA LYS A 649 53.26 21.94 3.10
C LYS A 649 52.25 22.71 2.25
N VAL A 650 51.12 23.13 2.83
CA VAL A 650 50.06 23.89 2.14
C VAL A 650 50.02 25.35 2.55
N PHE A 651 49.75 26.27 1.62
CA PHE A 651 49.67 27.70 1.92
C PHE A 651 48.74 28.46 0.96
N LEU A 652 47.83 29.28 1.49
CA LEU A 652 47.06 30.27 0.71
C LEU A 652 47.48 31.69 1.08
N ARG A 653 47.31 32.07 2.36
CA ARG A 653 47.67 33.38 2.90
C ARG A 653 47.68 33.42 4.43
N ASN A 654 48.24 34.49 4.98
CA ASN A 654 48.11 34.85 6.40
C ASN A 654 46.81 35.66 6.64
N PRO A 655 46.16 35.50 7.81
CA PRO A 655 45.02 36.32 8.20
C PRO A 655 45.43 37.78 8.41
N VAL A 656 44.56 38.71 8.02
CA VAL A 656 44.73 40.16 8.22
C VAL A 656 44.08 40.56 9.54
N GLU A 657 44.82 41.27 10.38
CA GLU A 657 44.34 41.75 11.67
C GLU A 657 43.14 42.70 11.51
N GLY A 658 42.12 42.56 12.36
CA GLY A 658 40.89 43.35 12.30
C GLY A 658 39.89 42.96 11.19
N SER A 659 40.24 42.01 10.31
CA SER A 659 39.32 41.52 9.28
C SER A 659 38.31 40.51 9.85
N SER A 660 37.08 40.58 9.36
CA SER A 660 35.95 39.75 9.77
C SER A 660 35.06 39.42 8.56
N PHE A 661 34.15 38.47 8.74
CA PHE A 661 33.18 38.06 7.71
C PHE A 661 31.78 37.91 8.30
N LYS A 662 30.79 37.68 7.46
CA LYS A 662 29.35 37.56 7.78
C LYS A 662 28.65 36.57 6.85
N TYR A 663 27.38 36.28 7.11
CA TYR A 663 26.53 35.53 6.17
C TYR A 663 26.56 36.18 4.78
N GLY A 664 26.72 35.39 3.72
CA GLY A 664 26.83 35.88 2.34
C GLY A 664 28.22 36.42 1.93
N SER A 665 29.23 36.40 2.82
CA SER A 665 30.59 36.83 2.47
C SER A 665 31.24 35.93 1.43
N THR A 666 32.21 36.47 0.70
CA THR A 666 33.02 35.74 -0.28
C THR A 666 34.11 34.89 0.38
N ILE A 667 34.64 33.92 -0.38
CA ILE A 667 35.82 33.15 0.00
C ILE A 667 37.03 34.06 0.30
N ASP A 668 37.24 35.14 -0.46
CA ASP A 668 38.36 36.07 -0.20
C ASP A 668 38.19 36.81 1.14
N GLU A 669 36.98 37.24 1.49
CA GLU A 669 36.70 37.86 2.81
C GLU A 669 36.96 36.88 3.95
N VAL A 670 36.57 35.60 3.80
CA VAL A 670 36.85 34.57 4.79
C VAL A 670 38.35 34.29 4.91
N THR A 671 39.09 34.15 3.80
CA THR A 671 40.55 33.93 3.86
C THR A 671 41.31 35.15 4.37
N ARG A 672 40.82 36.38 4.14
CA ARG A 672 41.37 37.58 4.78
C ARG A 672 41.17 37.55 6.29
N ALA A 673 40.00 37.14 6.75
CA ALA A 673 39.70 37.04 8.18
C ALA A 673 40.45 35.88 8.87
N MET A 674 40.50 34.71 8.23
CA MET A 674 40.89 33.43 8.85
C MET A 674 42.21 32.84 8.35
N GLY A 675 42.73 33.29 7.20
CA GLY A 675 43.97 32.77 6.61
C GLY A 675 43.79 31.45 5.85
N THR A 676 44.81 30.58 5.93
CA THR A 676 44.82 29.27 5.25
C THR A 676 44.02 28.24 6.06
N PRO A 677 43.00 27.57 5.48
CA PRO A 677 42.22 26.55 6.17
C PRO A 677 43.02 25.25 6.41
N GLN A 678 42.70 24.56 7.50
CA GLN A 678 43.30 23.27 7.85
C GLN A 678 42.83 22.16 6.91
N SER A 679 41.55 22.18 6.55
CA SER A 679 41.01 21.33 5.48
C SER A 679 39.97 22.07 4.65
N MET A 680 39.93 21.71 3.38
CA MET A 680 38.94 22.17 2.41
C MET A 680 38.40 20.95 1.69
N GLY A 681 37.09 20.93 1.42
CA GLY A 681 36.51 19.85 0.65
C GLY A 681 35.07 20.12 0.24
N ILE A 682 34.59 19.31 -0.69
CA ILE A 682 33.17 19.24 -1.04
C ILE A 682 32.48 18.43 0.05
N TYR A 683 31.47 19.01 0.71
CA TYR A 683 30.69 18.31 1.72
C TYR A 683 29.52 17.53 1.08
N ASN A 684 28.90 18.10 0.04
CA ASN A 684 27.85 17.47 -0.78
C ASN A 684 27.77 18.10 -2.18
N LEU A 685 26.84 17.62 -3.04
CA LEU A 685 26.71 18.00 -4.45
C LEU A 685 26.61 19.52 -4.73
N ASP A 686 26.23 20.33 -3.74
CA ASP A 686 25.93 21.75 -3.91
C ASP A 686 26.82 22.67 -3.04
N ARG A 687 27.78 22.16 -2.22
CA ARG A 687 28.53 22.99 -1.23
C ARG A 687 29.99 22.60 -0.94
N TYR A 688 30.83 23.61 -0.65
CA TYR A 688 32.15 23.46 -0.03
C TYR A 688 32.10 23.68 1.48
N MET A 689 32.90 22.93 2.24
CA MET A 689 33.11 23.15 3.68
C MET A 689 34.59 23.30 3.98
N TRP A 690 34.93 24.38 4.68
CA TRP A 690 36.30 24.70 5.08
C TRP A 690 36.40 24.69 6.59
N THR A 691 37.49 24.15 7.10
CA THR A 691 37.74 24.04 8.55
C THR A 691 38.94 24.86 8.96
N PHE A 692 38.82 25.46 10.13
CA PHE A 692 39.84 26.26 10.80
C PHE A 692 39.98 25.77 12.24
N ASP A 693 40.99 26.29 12.94
CA ASP A 693 41.22 25.94 14.34
C ASP A 693 40.03 26.40 15.21
N GLY A 694 39.20 25.45 15.65
CA GLY A 694 38.00 25.74 16.44
C GLY A 694 36.82 26.25 15.63
N GLY A 695 36.60 25.78 14.38
CA GLY A 695 35.34 26.05 13.68
C GLY A 695 35.33 25.66 12.20
N TRP A 696 34.16 25.73 11.59
CA TRP A 696 33.97 25.48 10.15
C TRP A 696 33.08 26.53 9.50
N VAL A 697 33.30 26.76 8.21
CA VAL A 697 32.55 27.69 7.37
C VAL A 697 32.12 26.96 6.10
N GLY A 698 30.84 27.06 5.75
CA GLY A 698 30.28 26.45 4.54
C GLY A 698 29.96 27.49 3.47
N PHE A 699 30.20 27.12 2.22
CA PHE A 699 29.98 27.94 1.03
C PHE A 699 29.07 27.22 0.05
N ASP A 700 28.20 27.99 -0.60
CA ASP A 700 27.41 27.53 -1.73
C ASP A 700 28.30 27.33 -2.98
N LEU A 701 28.14 26.21 -3.71
CA LEU A 701 29.00 25.88 -4.86
C LEU A 701 28.82 26.83 -6.05
N GLU A 702 27.61 27.34 -6.27
CA GLU A 702 27.34 28.19 -7.42
C GLU A 702 27.73 29.64 -7.16
N THR A 703 27.43 30.14 -5.96
CA THR A 703 27.60 31.56 -5.62
C THR A 703 28.89 31.86 -4.86
N GLU A 704 29.57 30.83 -4.34
CA GLU A 704 30.78 30.92 -3.51
C GLU A 704 30.60 31.83 -2.28
N ARG A 705 29.36 31.91 -1.76
CA ARG A 705 29.00 32.72 -0.61
C ARG A 705 28.83 31.89 0.65
N VAL A 706 29.21 32.47 1.79
CA VAL A 706 29.00 31.86 3.11
C VAL A 706 27.51 31.63 3.36
N THR A 707 27.13 30.38 3.60
CA THR A 707 25.75 29.98 3.90
C THR A 707 25.61 29.32 5.28
N SER A 708 26.71 29.03 5.97
CA SER A 708 26.70 28.41 7.29
C SER A 708 28.03 28.54 8.04
N TRP A 709 27.99 28.27 9.33
CA TRP A 709 29.17 28.06 10.17
C TRP A 709 28.80 27.29 11.43
N GLY A 710 29.81 26.77 12.11
CA GLY A 710 29.67 26.21 13.45
C GLY A 710 30.99 26.08 14.21
N GLY A 711 30.88 26.04 15.54
CA GLY A 711 31.99 25.79 16.47
C GLY A 711 32.78 27.02 16.94
N GLY A 712 32.31 28.24 16.64
CA GLY A 712 33.16 29.41 16.41
C GLY A 712 33.50 30.34 17.57
N GLU A 713 34.22 29.89 18.61
CA GLU A 713 34.90 30.86 19.50
C GLU A 713 36.03 31.61 18.77
N ASN A 714 36.62 31.00 17.73
CA ASN A 714 37.73 31.57 16.97
C ASN A 714 37.33 32.15 15.60
N LEU A 715 36.05 32.04 15.19
CA LEU A 715 35.58 32.59 13.92
C LEU A 715 35.36 34.11 14.05
N ARG A 716 36.01 34.91 13.18
CA ARG A 716 35.90 36.37 13.19
C ARG A 716 34.64 36.85 12.47
N ILE A 717 33.47 36.65 13.09
CA ILE A 717 32.15 36.98 12.49
C ILE A 717 31.62 38.31 13.03
N VAL A 718 31.06 39.17 12.16
CA VAL A 718 30.46 40.47 12.54
C VAL A 718 29.02 40.62 12.05
N PRO A 719 28.16 41.41 12.74
CA PRO A 719 26.81 41.73 12.29
C PRO A 719 26.81 42.74 11.14
N ASP A 720 25.71 42.75 10.37
CA ASP A 720 25.62 43.55 9.14
C ASP A 720 25.25 45.03 9.36
N THR A 721 24.66 45.38 10.51
CA THR A 721 24.37 46.78 10.90
C THR A 721 24.33 46.92 12.44
N SER A 722 24.47 48.14 12.95
CA SER A 722 24.47 48.45 14.40
C SER A 722 23.13 48.11 15.06
N LEU A 723 23.20 47.50 16.25
CA LEU A 723 22.07 47.08 17.09
C LEU A 723 21.05 48.22 17.33
N SER A 724 19.78 47.96 17.03
CA SER A 724 18.64 48.83 17.31
C SER A 724 17.86 48.29 18.52
N SER A 725 17.39 49.16 19.40
CA SER A 725 16.91 48.84 20.75
C SER A 725 15.46 48.35 20.89
N ALA A 726 14.80 47.85 19.83
CA ALA A 726 13.49 47.20 19.96
C ALA A 726 13.09 46.42 18.70
N MET A 727 12.92 45.10 18.84
CA MET A 727 11.87 44.31 18.19
C MET A 727 11.90 42.90 18.77
N ILE A 728 10.76 42.22 18.77
CA ILE A 728 10.60 40.84 19.22
C ILE A 728 10.58 39.94 17.97
N ILE A 729 10.97 38.66 18.04
CA ILE A 729 10.87 37.72 16.91
C ILE A 729 9.44 37.19 16.77
N PHE A 730 8.89 37.25 15.54
CA PHE A 730 7.58 36.73 15.16
C PHE A 730 7.66 35.94 13.84
N VAL A 731 6.63 35.13 13.54
CA VAL A 731 6.54 34.41 12.25
C VAL A 731 6.44 35.42 11.10
N GLY A 732 7.37 35.34 10.14
CA GLY A 732 7.50 36.30 9.04
C GLY A 732 8.61 37.33 9.24
N ALA A 733 9.27 37.40 10.41
CA ALA A 733 10.45 38.24 10.61
C ALA A 733 11.59 37.83 9.64
N SER A 734 12.37 38.77 9.14
CA SER A 734 13.49 38.48 8.25
C SER A 734 14.73 37.99 9.03
N ARG A 735 15.69 37.36 8.34
CA ARG A 735 17.03 37.04 8.87
C ARG A 735 17.70 38.26 9.53
N ASP A 736 17.58 39.43 8.92
CA ASP A 736 18.14 40.67 9.44
C ASP A 736 17.45 41.10 10.74
N ASP A 737 16.14 40.90 10.85
CA ASP A 737 15.39 41.21 12.06
C ASP A 737 15.82 40.26 13.19
N VAL A 738 15.93 38.95 12.91
CA VAL A 738 16.42 37.98 13.90
C VAL A 738 17.84 38.33 14.36
N PHE A 739 18.76 38.68 13.45
CA PHE A 739 20.11 39.12 13.82
C PHE A 739 20.11 40.36 14.72
N LYS A 740 19.26 41.36 14.44
CA LYS A 740 19.18 42.58 15.27
C LYS A 740 18.70 42.29 16.68
N VAL A 741 17.81 41.31 16.83
CA VAL A 741 17.23 40.93 18.12
C VAL A 741 18.15 39.97 18.90
N MET A 742 18.71 38.99 18.20
CA MET A 742 19.41 37.85 18.82
C MET A 742 20.94 37.92 18.73
N GLY A 743 21.50 38.79 17.90
CA GLY A 743 22.93 38.81 17.61
C GLY A 743 23.37 37.67 16.68
N VAL A 744 24.67 37.34 16.71
CA VAL A 744 25.24 36.30 15.84
C VAL A 744 24.87 34.91 16.39
N PRO A 745 24.29 34.00 15.58
CA PRO A 745 23.98 32.64 16.04
C PRO A 745 25.26 31.83 16.25
N ASP A 746 25.23 30.96 17.25
CA ASP A 746 26.32 30.05 17.61
C ASP A 746 26.63 29.09 16.45
N ARG A 747 25.57 28.70 15.73
CA ARG A 747 25.62 27.77 14.61
C ARG A 747 24.50 28.05 13.63
N ILE A 748 24.80 27.95 12.35
CA ILE A 748 23.79 27.90 11.29
C ILE A 748 23.83 26.50 10.69
N ASP A 749 22.80 25.72 11.01
CA ASP A 749 22.65 24.35 10.53
C ASP A 749 21.95 24.29 9.18
N PHE A 750 22.32 23.25 8.43
CA PHE A 750 21.70 22.88 7.17
C PHE A 750 20.69 21.75 7.34
N GLU A 751 19.71 21.68 6.43
CA GLU A 751 18.85 20.52 6.31
C GLU A 751 19.50 19.40 5.48
N GLU A 752 19.57 18.20 6.03
CA GLU A 752 19.88 16.95 5.31
C GLU A 752 18.57 16.19 5.02
N ALA A 753 17.82 16.58 3.98
CA ALA A 753 16.79 15.74 3.35
C ALA A 753 16.26 16.36 2.03
N SER A 754 16.05 15.52 1.02
CA SER A 754 15.69 15.85 -0.36
C SER A 754 14.30 16.49 -0.60
N TYR A 755 13.45 16.65 0.43
CA TYR A 755 12.05 17.07 0.26
C TYR A 755 11.72 18.50 0.70
N LEU A 756 12.64 19.20 1.39
CA LEU A 756 12.42 20.55 1.94
C LEU A 756 13.47 21.55 1.43
N ARG A 757 13.81 21.51 0.14
CA ARG A 757 14.73 22.48 -0.49
C ARG A 757 14.30 23.92 -0.20
N GLY A 758 15.05 24.60 0.67
CA GLY A 758 14.87 26.03 0.93
C GLY A 758 14.97 26.49 2.39
N TYR A 759 14.91 25.62 3.39
CA TYR A 759 14.90 26.06 4.78
C TYR A 759 16.31 26.14 5.40
N SER A 760 16.51 27.05 6.36
CA SER A 760 17.76 27.18 7.14
C SER A 760 17.47 27.32 8.64
N TYR A 761 18.34 26.78 9.49
CA TYR A 761 18.16 26.80 10.95
C TYR A 761 19.26 27.61 11.62
N TRP A 762 18.88 28.58 12.45
CA TRP A 762 19.84 29.32 13.27
C TRP A 762 19.70 28.91 14.72
N CYS A 763 20.81 28.52 15.33
CA CYS A 763 20.87 28.01 16.69
C CYS A 763 21.47 29.04 17.65
N TYR A 764 20.84 29.15 18.82
CA TYR A 764 21.26 29.95 19.97
C TYR A 764 21.17 29.04 21.22
N GLY A 765 22.29 28.43 21.61
CA GLY A 765 22.31 27.28 22.52
C GLY A 765 21.55 26.09 21.93
N GLN A 766 20.63 25.48 22.71
CA GLN A 766 19.74 24.43 22.23
C GLN A 766 18.46 24.97 21.55
N SER A 767 18.27 26.29 21.53
CA SER A 767 17.14 26.92 20.88
C SER A 767 17.42 27.14 19.39
N LYS A 768 16.39 27.03 18.54
CA LYS A 768 16.51 27.17 17.08
C LYS A 768 15.39 27.98 16.46
N ILE A 769 15.72 28.73 15.41
CA ILE A 769 14.78 29.47 14.56
C ILE A 769 14.87 28.92 13.13
N THR A 770 13.72 28.63 12.54
CA THR A 770 13.59 28.08 11.17
C THR A 770 13.22 29.19 10.20
N PHE A 771 13.94 29.31 9.09
CA PHE A 771 13.65 30.24 7.99
C PHE A 771 13.32 29.51 6.70
N ASN A 772 12.44 30.06 5.88
CA ASN A 772 12.20 29.60 4.50
C ASN A 772 13.30 30.08 3.52
N LYS A 773 13.14 29.76 2.23
CA LYS A 773 14.12 30.10 1.17
C LYS A 773 14.26 31.60 0.95
N GLU A 774 13.16 32.34 1.16
CA GLU A 774 13.14 33.79 1.08
C GLU A 774 13.78 34.47 2.30
N GLY A 775 14.13 33.71 3.36
CA GLY A 775 14.80 34.22 4.55
C GLY A 775 13.86 34.77 5.61
N PHE A 776 12.61 34.32 5.65
CA PHE A 776 11.62 34.69 6.66
C PHE A 776 11.39 33.55 7.67
N VAL A 777 11.23 33.90 8.95
CA VAL A 777 10.95 32.97 10.05
C VAL A 777 9.63 32.25 9.81
N THR A 778 9.63 30.92 9.86
CA THR A 778 8.40 30.10 9.75
C THR A 778 8.03 29.39 11.04
N SER A 779 9.01 29.05 11.87
CA SER A 779 8.81 28.42 13.18
C SER A 779 10.05 28.58 14.06
N TRP A 780 9.93 28.26 15.34
CA TRP A 780 11.05 28.21 16.28
C TRP A 780 10.83 27.11 17.32
N VAL A 781 11.92 26.74 18.00
CA VAL A 781 11.93 25.85 19.16
C VAL A 781 12.79 26.52 20.23
N ASN A 782 12.22 26.83 21.39
CA ASN A 782 12.88 27.59 22.45
C ASN A 782 13.13 26.70 23.68
N ILE A 783 14.10 25.79 23.59
CA ILE A 783 14.38 24.80 24.66
C ILE A 783 15.03 25.46 25.88
N ASP A 784 15.98 26.38 25.66
CA ASP A 784 16.77 26.99 26.73
C ASP A 784 16.26 28.38 27.14
N ASN A 785 15.10 28.81 26.63
CA ASN A 785 14.55 30.17 26.79
C ASN A 785 15.50 31.29 26.31
N ASN A 786 16.39 30.99 25.37
CA ASN A 786 17.31 31.96 24.80
C ASN A 786 16.64 32.87 23.76
N LEU A 787 15.50 32.47 23.17
CA LEU A 787 14.84 33.25 22.12
C LEU A 787 13.94 34.37 22.68
N ILE A 788 14.05 35.57 22.10
CA ILE A 788 13.19 36.73 22.40
C ILE A 788 11.99 36.71 21.45
N LEU A 789 10.90 36.05 21.87
CA LEU A 789 9.74 35.71 21.03
C LEU A 789 8.48 36.50 21.40
N ASP A 790 7.62 36.77 20.41
CA ASP A 790 6.32 37.42 20.64
C ASP A 790 5.30 36.33 20.93
N ILE A 791 4.77 36.33 22.17
CA ILE A 791 3.70 35.43 22.57
C ILE A 791 2.41 36.23 22.44
N ILE A 792 1.85 36.27 21.23
CA ILE A 792 0.46 36.68 21.06
C ILE A 792 -0.40 35.44 21.33
N ASP A 793 -1.24 35.55 22.37
CA ASP A 793 -2.25 34.58 22.87
C ASP A 793 -3.13 33.96 21.77
#